data_AF-A0A8X7WRB2-F1
#
_entry.id   AF-A0A8X7WRB2-F1
#
_cell.length_a   1.000
_cell.length_b   1.000
_cell.length_c   1.000
_cell.angle_alpha   90.00
_cell.angle_beta   90.00
_cell.angle_gamma   90.00
#
_symmetry.space_group_name_H-M   'P 1'
#
loop_
_entity.id
_entity.type
_entity.pdbx_description
1 polymer ?
#
loop_
_entity_poly.entity_id
_entity_poly.type
_entity_poly.pdbx_seq_one_letter_code
_entity_poly.pdbx_strand_id
1 'polypeptide(L)'
;MESEGETAGKPMTTSVGAQICQICHDNVGKTVDGDRFVACDVCGFPVCRPCYEFERKDGNQSCPQCKTTYKRHKGSPAIPGDKEENVFADEATVELSYPQKEKISERMLGWHLTRGKGEEMGQPEYDKEVSHNHLPRLTSRQDTSGEFSAASPERLSVSSTIGGGKRLPYSSDINQSPHRRISDPVGLGNVAWKERVDGWKMKQEKNNGPVSTQAASERGGGDIDASTDILADEALLNDEARQPLSRKVSVPSSRINPYRMVIMLRLVILCLFLHYRITNPVPNAFTLWLISVICEIWFAISWILDQFPKWFPVNRETYLDRLALRYDREGEPSQLAAVDIFVSTVDPLKEPPLVTANTVLSILAVDYPVDKVSCYVSDDGAAMLSFEALAETSEFARKWVPFCKKYSIEPRAPEWYFAAKIDYLKDKVQTSFVKDRRAMKREYEEFKIRINALVSKALKCPEEGWVMQDGTPWPGNNTRDHPGMIQVFLGQNGGLDAEGNELPRLVYVSREKRPGFQHHKKAGAMNALVRVAAVLTNGPFILNLDCDHYINNSKALREAMCFLMDPNLGKQVCYVQFPQRFDGIDKNDRYANRNTVFFDINLRGLDGIQGPVYVGTGCVFNRTALYGYEPPIKVKHKKPSLLSKLCGGSRKKNSKSKKDSDKSKSGRHTDSTVPVFNLDDIEEGVEGAGFDDEKALLMSQMSLEKRFGMSAVFVASTLMENGGVPPTETPENLLKEAIHVISCGYEDKSDWGMEIGWIYGSVTEDILTGFKMHARGWRSIYCMPKLAAFKGSAPINLTDRLNQVLRWALGSVEILFSRHCPIWYGYSGRLKFLERFAYVNTTIYPLTSVPLLLYCTLPAVCLFTNQFIIPQISNIASIWFLSLFLSIFATGILEMRWSGVGIDEWWRNEQFWVIGGVSAHLFAVFQGLLKVLAGIDTNFTVTSKASDEDGDFAELYMFKWTTLLIPPTTLLIVNLVGVVAGFSYAINSGYQSWGPLFGKLFFAFWVIVHLYPFLKGLMGRQNRTPTIVVVWSVLLASIFSLLWVRIDPFTKRVTGPDILECGINC
;
A
#
# COMPACT_ATOMS: atom_id res chain seq x y z
N MET A 1 -69.56 -12.91 -42.86
CA MET A 1 -68.37 -12.17 -43.32
C MET A 1 -68.34 -10.84 -42.60
N GLU A 2 -67.41 -10.53 -41.68
CA GLU A 2 -66.47 -11.36 -40.90
C GLU A 2 -66.36 -10.61 -39.53
N SER A 3 -67.02 -11.05 -38.45
CA SER A 3 -66.52 -12.01 -37.41
C SER A 3 -65.11 -11.68 -36.91
N GLU A 4 -64.81 -11.44 -35.62
CA GLU A 4 -65.54 -11.41 -34.32
C GLU A 4 -64.72 -10.48 -33.38
N GLY A 5 -65.12 -10.04 -32.17
CA GLY A 5 -66.31 -10.27 -31.34
C GLY A 5 -65.93 -9.99 -29.86
N GLU A 6 -66.66 -9.14 -29.15
CA GLU A 6 -66.35 -8.82 -27.73
C GLU A 6 -66.65 -10.01 -26.80
N THR A 7 -65.85 -10.18 -25.73
CA THR A 7 -66.36 -10.75 -24.47
C THR A 7 -65.63 -10.15 -23.26
N ALA A 8 -66.38 -9.50 -22.38
CA ALA A 8 -65.86 -8.99 -21.10
C ALA A 8 -65.75 -10.12 -20.06
N GLY A 9 -64.76 -10.04 -19.18
CA GLY A 9 -64.56 -11.02 -18.10
C GLY A 9 -65.53 -10.85 -16.92
N LYS A 10 -65.78 -11.94 -16.19
CA LYS A 10 -66.32 -11.96 -14.83
C LYS A 10 -65.57 -13.01 -13.96
N PRO A 11 -65.62 -12.90 -12.61
CA PRO A 11 -64.44 -13.22 -11.79
C PRO A 11 -64.38 -14.65 -11.26
N MET A 12 -63.15 -15.16 -11.09
CA MET A 12 -62.86 -16.28 -10.18
C MET A 12 -62.46 -15.78 -8.79
N THR A 13 -63.43 -15.72 -7.87
CA THR A 13 -63.17 -15.62 -6.44
C THR A 13 -62.45 -16.88 -5.95
N THR A 14 -61.13 -16.79 -5.76
CA THR A 14 -60.31 -17.92 -5.32
C THR A 14 -59.84 -17.71 -3.88
N SER A 15 -60.27 -18.61 -2.99
CA SER A 15 -59.77 -18.97 -1.64
C SER A 15 -58.91 -17.97 -0.84
N VAL A 16 -59.27 -17.77 0.43
CA VAL A 16 -58.43 -17.11 1.44
C VAL A 16 -57.14 -17.90 1.67
N GLY A 17 -56.04 -17.44 1.08
CA GLY A 17 -54.67 -17.77 1.44
C GLY A 17 -53.90 -16.51 1.80
N ALA A 18 -53.01 -16.58 2.79
CA ALA A 18 -52.18 -15.44 3.18
C ALA A 18 -51.12 -15.18 2.09
N GLN A 19 -51.21 -14.05 1.40
CA GLN A 19 -50.15 -13.64 0.48
C GLN A 19 -48.93 -13.20 1.27
N ILE A 20 -47.83 -13.91 1.00
CA ILE A 20 -46.51 -13.69 1.59
C ILE A 20 -45.77 -12.62 0.79
N CYS A 21 -45.11 -11.71 1.51
CA CYS A 21 -44.28 -10.64 0.95
C CYS A 21 -43.10 -11.22 0.16
N GLN A 22 -42.97 -10.87 -1.11
CA GLN A 22 -41.91 -11.37 -1.99
C GLN A 22 -40.54 -10.69 -1.78
N ILE A 23 -40.39 -9.89 -0.71
CA ILE A 23 -39.13 -9.22 -0.33
C ILE A 23 -38.59 -9.72 1.02
N CYS A 24 -39.46 -10.04 2.00
CA CYS A 24 -39.05 -10.50 3.33
C CYS A 24 -39.69 -11.81 3.80
N HIS A 25 -40.64 -12.36 3.04
CA HIS A 25 -41.42 -13.55 3.38
C HIS A 25 -42.32 -13.47 4.63
N ASP A 26 -42.54 -12.27 5.19
CA ASP A 26 -43.61 -12.00 6.17
C ASP A 26 -44.99 -11.87 5.50
N ASN A 27 -46.06 -11.90 6.31
CA ASN A 27 -47.41 -11.56 5.83
C ASN A 27 -47.49 -10.10 5.33
N VAL A 28 -48.14 -9.87 4.19
CA VAL A 28 -48.26 -8.53 3.58
C VAL A 28 -49.00 -7.51 4.47
N GLY A 29 -49.91 -7.96 5.31
CA GLY A 29 -50.62 -7.14 6.30
C GLY A 29 -51.86 -6.42 5.76
N LYS A 30 -52.33 -5.44 6.53
CA LYS A 30 -53.56 -4.67 6.28
C LYS A 30 -53.29 -3.17 6.17
N THR A 31 -54.20 -2.44 5.52
CA THR A 31 -54.25 -0.97 5.53
C THR A 31 -54.74 -0.46 6.89
N VAL A 32 -54.64 0.85 7.11
CA VAL A 32 -55.16 1.51 8.32
C VAL A 32 -56.68 1.34 8.43
N ASP A 33 -57.36 1.35 7.27
CA ASP A 33 -58.81 1.25 7.14
C ASP A 33 -59.32 -0.22 7.16
N GLY A 34 -58.42 -1.20 7.36
CA GLY A 34 -58.75 -2.62 7.64
C GLY A 34 -58.71 -3.58 6.44
N ASP A 35 -58.55 -3.07 5.23
CA ASP A 35 -58.42 -3.82 3.97
C ASP A 35 -57.03 -4.47 3.81
N ARG A 36 -56.83 -5.23 2.73
CA ARG A 36 -55.52 -5.81 2.39
C ARG A 36 -54.56 -4.72 1.92
N PHE A 37 -53.33 -4.69 2.45
CA PHE A 37 -52.31 -3.77 1.94
C PHE A 37 -51.84 -4.22 0.54
N VAL A 38 -51.89 -3.33 -0.44
CA VAL A 38 -51.39 -3.54 -1.80
C VAL A 38 -50.36 -2.46 -2.07
N ALA A 39 -49.09 -2.85 -2.26
CA ALA A 39 -48.00 -1.88 -2.41
C ALA A 39 -47.97 -1.20 -3.78
N CYS A 40 -48.40 -1.89 -4.84
CA CYS A 40 -48.38 -1.36 -6.21
C CYS A 40 -49.75 -1.58 -6.88
N ASP A 41 -50.47 -0.48 -7.07
CA ASP A 41 -51.83 -0.46 -7.65
C ASP A 41 -51.90 -0.99 -9.09
N VAL A 42 -50.77 -1.02 -9.82
CA VAL A 42 -50.70 -1.39 -11.24
C VAL A 42 -50.59 -2.90 -11.47
N CYS A 43 -49.88 -3.63 -10.61
CA CYS A 43 -49.62 -5.07 -10.78
C CYS A 43 -49.96 -5.94 -9.56
N GLY A 44 -50.33 -5.35 -8.43
CA GLY A 44 -50.69 -6.08 -7.22
C GLY A 44 -49.54 -6.84 -6.56
N PHE A 45 -48.27 -6.57 -6.92
CA PHE A 45 -47.10 -7.32 -6.44
C PHE A 45 -47.05 -7.35 -4.89
N PRO A 46 -47.14 -8.53 -4.25
CA PRO A 46 -47.34 -8.63 -2.81
C PRO A 46 -46.07 -8.27 -2.03
N VAL A 47 -46.09 -7.09 -1.41
CA VAL A 47 -45.02 -6.52 -0.59
C VAL A 47 -45.63 -5.94 0.69
N CYS A 48 -45.09 -6.28 1.86
CA CYS A 48 -45.59 -5.75 3.14
C CYS A 48 -45.24 -4.26 3.31
N ARG A 49 -46.04 -3.53 4.11
CA ARG A 49 -45.86 -2.09 4.33
C ARG A 49 -44.41 -1.68 4.71
N PRO A 50 -43.71 -2.36 5.64
CA PRO A 50 -42.30 -2.02 5.95
C PRO A 50 -41.34 -2.15 4.77
N CYS A 51 -41.52 -3.14 3.89
CA CYS A 51 -40.67 -3.30 2.70
C CYS A 51 -40.99 -2.25 1.62
N TYR A 52 -42.26 -1.89 1.45
CA TYR A 52 -42.66 -0.80 0.56
C TYR A 52 -42.17 0.58 1.06
N GLU A 53 -42.20 0.83 2.37
CA GLU A 53 -41.67 2.07 2.96
C GLU A 53 -40.15 2.15 2.84
N PHE A 54 -39.44 1.03 3.02
CA PHE A 54 -38.01 0.92 2.74
C PHE A 54 -37.67 1.17 1.26
N GLU A 55 -38.35 0.51 0.31
CA GLU A 55 -38.09 0.73 -1.13
C GLU A 55 -38.39 2.16 -1.58
N ARG A 56 -39.35 2.86 -0.95
CA ARG A 56 -39.61 4.29 -1.19
C ARG A 56 -38.53 5.19 -0.61
N LYS A 57 -38.07 4.95 0.62
CA LYS A 57 -37.13 5.84 1.32
C LYS A 57 -35.67 5.60 0.93
N ASP A 58 -35.24 4.34 0.97
CA ASP A 58 -33.82 3.94 0.92
C ASP A 58 -33.51 3.01 -0.29
N GLY A 59 -34.52 2.63 -1.08
CA GLY A 59 -34.42 1.75 -2.25
C GLY A 59 -34.69 2.42 -3.61
N ASN A 60 -35.22 1.67 -4.56
CA ASN A 60 -35.36 2.09 -5.97
C ASN A 60 -36.64 2.88 -6.28
N GLN A 61 -37.41 3.27 -5.26
CA GLN A 61 -38.66 4.05 -5.34
C GLN A 61 -39.76 3.48 -6.26
N SER A 62 -39.61 2.25 -6.73
CA SER A 62 -40.42 1.66 -7.81
C SER A 62 -40.65 0.17 -7.60
N CYS A 63 -41.78 -0.33 -8.11
CA CYS A 63 -42.17 -1.73 -7.94
C CYS A 63 -41.12 -2.68 -8.55
N PRO A 64 -40.61 -3.68 -7.79
CA PRO A 64 -39.63 -4.63 -8.30
C PRO A 64 -40.07 -5.36 -9.58
N GLN A 65 -41.37 -5.68 -9.71
CA GLN A 65 -41.93 -6.38 -10.86
C GLN A 65 -42.18 -5.45 -12.07
N CYS A 66 -43.05 -4.44 -11.95
CA CYS A 66 -43.50 -3.63 -13.09
C CYS A 66 -42.75 -2.30 -13.30
N LYS A 67 -41.78 -1.98 -12.43
CA LYS A 67 -40.97 -0.73 -12.43
C LYS A 67 -41.74 0.59 -12.34
N THR A 68 -43.05 0.57 -12.11
CA THR A 68 -43.83 1.77 -11.80
C THR A 68 -43.40 2.37 -10.47
N THR A 69 -43.17 3.68 -10.42
CA THR A 69 -42.87 4.44 -9.19
C THR A 69 -43.98 4.27 -8.15
N TYR A 70 -43.60 4.05 -6.89
CA TYR A 70 -44.55 3.84 -5.79
C TYR A 70 -45.20 5.16 -5.34
N LYS A 71 -46.52 5.30 -5.53
CA LYS A 71 -47.33 6.36 -4.94
C LYS A 71 -47.36 6.26 -3.41
N ARG A 72 -47.61 7.39 -2.72
CA ARG A 72 -47.71 7.45 -1.26
C ARG A 72 -49.05 6.92 -0.74
N HIS A 73 -49.06 5.76 -0.11
CA HIS A 73 -50.22 5.27 0.65
C HIS A 73 -50.48 6.06 1.94
N LYS A 74 -51.76 6.15 2.31
CA LYS A 74 -52.28 6.80 3.52
C LYS A 74 -51.68 6.18 4.79
N GLY A 75 -51.10 7.03 5.64
CA GLY A 75 -50.40 6.63 6.87
C GLY A 75 -48.89 6.37 6.73
N SER A 76 -48.33 6.38 5.51
CA SER A 76 -46.87 6.26 5.31
C SER A 76 -46.18 7.64 5.30
N PRO A 77 -44.89 7.71 5.69
CA PRO A 77 -44.11 8.95 5.61
C PRO A 77 -44.06 9.58 4.21
N ALA A 78 -43.95 10.89 4.16
CA ALA A 78 -43.62 11.65 2.95
C ALA A 78 -42.13 11.57 2.66
N ILE A 79 -41.76 11.62 1.38
CA ILE A 79 -40.36 11.65 0.92
C ILE A 79 -40.17 12.68 -0.20
N PRO A 80 -38.95 13.18 -0.44
CA PRO A 80 -38.67 14.08 -1.56
C PRO A 80 -39.03 13.41 -2.89
N GLY A 81 -40.02 13.98 -3.60
CA GLY A 81 -40.57 13.43 -4.85
C GLY A 81 -42.08 13.14 -4.78
N ASP A 82 -42.68 13.07 -3.59
CA ASP A 82 -44.14 13.04 -3.44
C ASP A 82 -44.73 14.39 -3.88
N LYS A 83 -45.68 14.36 -4.84
CA LYS A 83 -46.42 15.55 -5.25
C LYS A 83 -47.55 15.84 -4.27
N GLU A 84 -47.66 17.10 -3.83
CA GLU A 84 -48.81 17.58 -3.06
C GLU A 84 -49.97 17.92 -4.00
N GLU A 85 -50.90 16.97 -4.19
CA GLU A 85 -52.18 17.22 -4.85
C GLU A 85 -53.13 17.94 -3.88
N ASN A 86 -52.95 19.25 -3.74
CA ASN A 86 -53.91 20.12 -3.05
C ASN A 86 -55.09 20.45 -3.97
N VAL A 87 -56.30 20.35 -3.43
CA VAL A 87 -57.58 20.56 -4.13
C VAL A 87 -57.86 22.06 -4.30
N PHE A 88 -58.16 22.50 -5.51
CA PHE A 88 -59.32 23.36 -5.84
C PHE A 88 -59.60 23.29 -7.37
N ALA A 89 -60.80 23.71 -7.78
CA ALA A 89 -61.38 23.36 -9.08
C ALA A 89 -61.35 24.48 -10.14
N ASP A 90 -61.57 24.06 -11.40
CA ASP A 90 -62.16 24.77 -12.54
C ASP A 90 -61.94 26.29 -12.70
N GLU A 91 -61.23 26.71 -13.77
CA GLU A 91 -61.89 27.41 -14.89
C GLU A 91 -61.04 27.56 -16.18
N ALA A 92 -61.78 27.68 -17.29
CA ALA A 92 -61.49 28.33 -18.59
C ALA A 92 -60.07 28.32 -19.22
N THR A 93 -60.01 27.63 -20.37
CA THR A 93 -59.04 27.77 -21.47
C THR A 93 -58.92 29.17 -22.08
N VAL A 94 -57.71 29.56 -22.52
CA VAL A 94 -57.46 30.27 -23.80
C VAL A 94 -56.13 29.78 -24.40
N GLU A 95 -56.11 29.39 -25.68
CA GLU A 95 -54.89 29.14 -26.45
C GLU A 95 -54.49 30.36 -27.29
N LEU A 96 -53.18 30.56 -27.58
CA LEU A 96 -52.75 31.31 -28.77
C LEU A 96 -51.31 30.98 -29.26
N SER A 97 -51.23 30.41 -30.47
CA SER A 97 -50.15 30.49 -31.49
C SER A 97 -48.64 30.35 -31.15
N TYR A 98 -48.02 29.36 -31.82
CA TYR A 98 -46.60 29.15 -32.20
C TYR A 98 -45.92 30.36 -32.92
N PRO A 99 -44.58 30.42 -33.22
CA PRO A 99 -43.59 29.31 -33.26
C PRO A 99 -42.11 29.56 -32.78
N GLN A 100 -41.42 28.43 -32.54
CA GLN A 100 -39.96 28.12 -32.68
C GLN A 100 -38.77 29.04 -32.26
N LYS A 101 -37.81 28.35 -31.62
CA LYS A 101 -36.32 28.52 -31.59
C LYS A 101 -35.63 29.48 -30.59
N GLU A 102 -34.86 28.81 -29.72
CA GLU A 102 -33.50 29.11 -29.21
C GLU A 102 -33.12 30.48 -28.61
N LYS A 103 -32.43 30.34 -27.46
CA LYS A 103 -31.30 31.12 -26.92
C LYS A 103 -31.53 32.32 -25.97
N ILE A 104 -30.67 32.29 -24.95
CA ILE A 104 -30.12 33.38 -24.12
C ILE A 104 -30.85 33.65 -22.78
N SER A 105 -30.14 34.34 -21.90
CA SER A 105 -30.01 34.15 -20.45
C SER A 105 -30.87 35.10 -19.59
N GLU A 106 -30.56 35.12 -18.28
CA GLU A 106 -30.94 36.14 -17.29
C GLU A 106 -32.35 36.06 -16.67
N ARG A 107 -32.45 35.31 -15.55
CA ARG A 107 -33.09 35.80 -14.31
C ARG A 107 -32.84 34.87 -13.11
N MET A 108 -31.73 35.12 -12.40
CA MET A 108 -31.62 34.93 -10.95
C MET A 108 -30.34 35.63 -10.46
N LEU A 109 -30.46 36.94 -10.25
CA LEU A 109 -29.44 37.82 -9.67
C LEU A 109 -30.19 38.83 -8.80
N GLY A 110 -29.63 39.11 -7.61
CA GLY A 110 -30.42 39.55 -6.45
C GLY A 110 -30.78 38.31 -5.60
N TRP A 111 -30.33 38.18 -4.35
CA TRP A 111 -29.75 39.18 -3.44
C TRP A 111 -28.41 38.70 -2.87
N HIS A 112 -27.36 39.53 -2.88
CA HIS A 112 -26.26 39.50 -1.88
C HIS A 112 -25.26 40.66 -2.10
N LEU A 113 -25.46 41.74 -1.36
CA LEU A 113 -24.53 42.84 -0.99
C LEU A 113 -25.41 43.82 -0.18
N THR A 114 -25.09 44.25 1.04
CA THR A 114 -23.79 44.43 1.72
C THR A 114 -23.88 44.07 3.22
N ARG A 115 -22.73 43.92 3.89
CA ARG A 115 -22.29 44.74 5.06
C ARG A 115 -20.95 44.22 5.61
N GLY A 116 -20.12 45.12 6.14
CA GLY A 116 -18.92 44.78 6.90
C GLY A 116 -18.34 45.98 7.65
N LYS A 117 -17.59 45.70 8.74
CA LYS A 117 -16.90 46.62 9.67
C LYS A 117 -17.74 47.50 10.62
N GLY A 118 -17.22 47.61 11.85
CA GLY A 118 -17.45 48.67 12.86
C GLY A 118 -18.77 48.64 13.64
N GLU A 119 -18.81 49.00 14.94
CA GLU A 119 -17.75 49.09 15.97
C GLU A 119 -18.41 49.21 17.37
N GLU A 120 -17.65 48.90 18.43
CA GLU A 120 -17.83 49.10 19.90
C GLU A 120 -19.20 49.25 20.65
N MET A 121 -19.16 48.74 21.91
CA MET A 121 -19.80 49.24 23.14
C MET A 121 -21.24 48.78 23.55
N GLY A 122 -21.37 48.34 24.81
CA GLY A 122 -22.65 48.26 25.56
C GLY A 122 -22.95 46.95 26.31
N GLN A 123 -22.87 46.96 27.65
CA GLN A 123 -23.67 46.08 28.52
C GLN A 123 -25.04 46.75 28.79
N PRO A 124 -26.08 46.02 29.23
CA PRO A 124 -26.29 45.97 30.69
C PRO A 124 -26.84 44.65 31.27
N GLU A 125 -26.44 44.42 32.52
CA GLU A 125 -27.18 43.86 33.68
C GLU A 125 -28.72 44.11 33.63
N TYR A 126 -29.63 43.26 34.13
CA TYR A 126 -29.85 42.98 35.56
C TYR A 126 -30.68 41.69 35.85
N ASP A 127 -31.05 41.50 37.12
CA ASP A 127 -31.32 40.25 37.84
C ASP A 127 -32.82 40.00 38.24
N LYS A 128 -33.13 38.76 38.69
CA LYS A 128 -34.31 38.26 39.47
C LYS A 128 -35.74 38.25 38.87
N GLU A 129 -36.39 37.07 38.96
CA GLU A 129 -37.51 36.84 39.92
C GLU A 129 -37.69 35.35 40.28
N VAL A 130 -38.44 35.01 41.35
CA VAL A 130 -38.46 33.67 42.00
C VAL A 130 -39.84 33.33 42.58
N SER A 131 -40.31 32.07 42.43
CA SER A 131 -41.16 31.38 43.44
C SER A 131 -41.15 29.85 43.29
N HIS A 132 -41.66 29.13 44.30
CA HIS A 132 -41.53 27.66 44.49
C HIS A 132 -42.84 26.89 44.23
N ASN A 133 -42.74 25.55 44.08
CA ASN A 133 -43.48 24.48 44.82
C ASN A 133 -43.43 23.14 44.04
N HIS A 134 -43.39 21.93 44.62
CA HIS A 134 -43.18 21.48 46.01
C HIS A 134 -42.59 20.04 46.01
N LEU A 135 -41.85 19.64 47.06
CA LEU A 135 -41.38 18.25 47.30
C LEU A 135 -42.35 17.48 48.23
N PRO A 136 -42.22 16.14 48.30
CA PRO A 136 -41.61 15.55 49.50
C PRO A 136 -40.58 14.41 49.24
N ARG A 137 -39.74 14.16 50.26
CA ARG A 137 -38.74 13.06 50.34
C ARG A 137 -39.18 11.99 51.35
N LEU A 138 -38.55 10.82 51.31
CA LEU A 138 -38.26 9.98 52.49
C LEU A 138 -36.83 9.43 52.43
N THR A 139 -36.13 9.32 53.57
CA THR A 139 -34.71 8.94 53.67
C THR A 139 -34.29 8.37 55.04
N SER A 140 -33.67 7.19 55.08
CA SER A 140 -32.68 6.69 56.09
C SER A 140 -32.13 5.35 55.54
N ARG A 141 -30.84 4.96 55.54
CA ARG A 141 -29.68 5.11 56.44
C ARG A 141 -29.78 4.26 57.72
N GLN A 142 -29.00 3.17 57.82
CA GLN A 142 -27.75 3.06 58.63
C GLN A 142 -27.15 1.63 58.55
N ASP A 143 -25.92 1.45 59.04
CA ASP A 143 -25.00 0.32 58.79
C ASP A 143 -25.10 -0.87 59.77
N THR A 144 -24.52 -2.03 59.41
CA THR A 144 -23.97 -3.04 60.35
C THR A 144 -23.01 -4.02 59.66
N SER A 145 -22.11 -4.64 60.42
CA SER A 145 -21.03 -5.53 59.94
C SER A 145 -21.29 -7.02 60.21
N GLY A 146 -20.57 -7.92 59.53
CA GLY A 146 -20.57 -9.37 59.76
C GLY A 146 -19.45 -10.09 59.00
N GLU A 147 -18.88 -11.15 59.58
CA GLU A 147 -17.62 -11.77 59.14
C GLU A 147 -17.75 -13.25 58.70
N PHE A 148 -16.74 -13.70 57.92
CA PHE A 148 -16.20 -15.06 57.75
C PHE A 148 -17.09 -16.31 57.97
N SER A 149 -17.21 -17.18 56.95
CA SER A 149 -16.52 -18.51 56.93
C SER A 149 -17.02 -19.50 55.86
N ALA A 150 -16.08 -20.33 55.41
CA ALA A 150 -16.17 -21.37 54.38
C ALA A 150 -17.08 -22.58 54.67
N ALA A 151 -17.51 -23.26 53.60
CA ALA A 151 -17.38 -24.72 53.45
C ALA A 151 -17.57 -25.15 51.97
N SER A 152 -16.72 -26.07 51.48
CA SER A 152 -17.03 -26.92 50.31
C SER A 152 -17.73 -28.21 50.79
N PRO A 153 -18.26 -29.03 49.87
CA PRO A 153 -17.52 -30.27 49.57
C PRO A 153 -17.50 -30.64 48.07
N GLU A 154 -16.93 -31.81 47.76
CA GLU A 154 -16.35 -32.16 46.47
C GLU A 154 -17.19 -33.09 45.57
N ARG A 155 -16.56 -33.55 44.48
CA ARG A 155 -17.04 -34.55 43.50
C ARG A 155 -17.11 -35.97 44.11
N LEU A 156 -17.79 -36.88 43.40
CA LEU A 156 -17.41 -38.29 43.04
C LEU A 156 -18.71 -39.05 42.67
N SER A 157 -19.00 -39.30 41.38
CA SER A 157 -18.53 -40.40 40.52
C SER A 157 -19.15 -41.79 40.80
N VAL A 158 -19.91 -42.32 39.83
CA VAL A 158 -20.27 -43.75 39.69
C VAL A 158 -20.22 -44.12 38.19
N SER A 159 -20.02 -45.40 37.85
CA SER A 159 -19.77 -45.91 36.49
C SER A 159 -20.61 -47.18 36.20
N SER A 160 -20.54 -47.68 34.95
CA SER A 160 -20.98 -49.04 34.50
C SER A 160 -22.50 -49.28 34.35
N THR A 161 -23.06 -50.17 33.50
CA THR A 161 -22.54 -50.94 32.32
C THR A 161 -23.70 -51.59 31.52
N ILE A 162 -23.46 -51.93 30.24
CA ILE A 162 -24.02 -53.10 29.47
C ILE A 162 -25.55 -53.18 29.18
N GLY A 163 -25.92 -53.61 27.94
CA GLY A 163 -26.99 -54.61 27.78
C GLY A 163 -28.09 -54.39 26.73
N GLY A 164 -27.85 -54.64 25.44
CA GLY A 164 -28.80 -54.40 24.34
C GLY A 164 -30.10 -55.24 24.25
N GLY A 165 -30.98 -54.87 23.30
CA GLY A 165 -31.71 -55.86 22.48
C GLY A 165 -33.20 -55.67 22.14
N LYS A 166 -33.47 -55.33 20.87
CA LYS A 166 -34.57 -55.83 19.98
C LYS A 166 -36.06 -55.37 20.13
N ARG A 167 -36.57 -54.89 18.98
CA ARG A 167 -37.86 -55.21 18.27
C ARG A 167 -39.12 -54.31 18.36
N LEU A 168 -39.35 -53.64 17.21
CA LEU A 168 -40.63 -53.38 16.48
C LEU A 168 -41.46 -54.67 16.22
N PRO A 169 -42.80 -54.64 15.90
CA PRO A 169 -43.46 -53.98 14.73
C PRO A 169 -44.80 -53.27 15.08
N TYR A 170 -45.76 -52.86 14.23
CA TYR A 170 -46.18 -53.05 12.79
C TYR A 170 -46.96 -51.76 12.33
N SER A 171 -47.53 -51.46 11.15
CA SER A 171 -47.97 -52.09 9.86
C SER A 171 -47.25 -51.41 8.65
N SER A 172 -47.51 -51.57 7.33
CA SER A 172 -48.58 -52.08 6.42
C SER A 172 -49.69 -51.06 6.02
N ASP A 173 -50.17 -50.91 4.76
CA ASP A 173 -50.07 -51.72 3.51
C ASP A 173 -49.95 -50.90 2.19
N ILE A 174 -50.17 -51.52 1.01
CA ILE A 174 -49.58 -51.17 -0.32
C ILE A 174 -50.61 -51.14 -1.51
N ASN A 175 -50.30 -50.35 -2.56
CA ASN A 175 -50.93 -50.26 -3.91
C ASN A 175 -52.34 -49.59 -4.01
N GLN A 176 -52.84 -49.08 -5.15
CA GLN A 176 -52.44 -49.18 -6.58
C GLN A 176 -52.81 -47.90 -7.41
N SER A 177 -52.30 -47.75 -8.64
CA SER A 177 -52.46 -46.57 -9.54
C SER A 177 -53.47 -46.74 -10.70
N PRO A 178 -53.86 -45.66 -11.43
CA PRO A 178 -53.38 -45.55 -12.85
C PRO A 178 -53.07 -44.12 -13.38
N HIS A 179 -52.48 -44.05 -14.59
CA HIS A 179 -51.84 -42.88 -15.24
C HIS A 179 -52.74 -41.88 -16.00
N ARG A 180 -52.27 -40.62 -16.17
CA ARG A 180 -51.78 -40.06 -17.48
C ARG A 180 -51.16 -38.64 -17.41
N ARG A 181 -49.96 -38.48 -18.01
CA ARG A 181 -49.34 -37.38 -18.83
C ARG A 181 -49.66 -35.88 -18.49
N ILE A 182 -48.77 -34.89 -18.64
CA ILE A 182 -48.04 -34.46 -19.87
C ILE A 182 -46.77 -33.60 -19.56
N SER A 183 -45.65 -33.98 -20.20
CA SER A 183 -44.44 -33.25 -20.69
C SER A 183 -43.74 -32.05 -19.98
N ASP A 184 -42.42 -32.17 -19.83
CA ASP A 184 -41.44 -31.07 -20.01
C ASP A 184 -41.33 -30.66 -21.51
N PRO A 185 -40.77 -29.48 -21.85
CA PRO A 185 -39.35 -29.43 -22.26
C PRO A 185 -38.66 -28.07 -21.93
N VAL A 186 -37.36 -27.77 -22.14
CA VAL A 186 -36.22 -28.49 -22.75
C VAL A 186 -35.00 -28.35 -21.81
N GLY A 187 -34.20 -29.40 -21.66
CA GLY A 187 -32.79 -29.31 -21.21
C GLY A 187 -31.91 -30.20 -22.07
N LEU A 188 -30.69 -29.78 -22.42
CA LEU A 188 -29.83 -30.54 -23.34
C LEU A 188 -28.37 -30.63 -22.86
N GLY A 189 -27.89 -31.87 -22.73
CA GLY A 189 -26.46 -32.21 -22.70
C GLY A 189 -25.81 -32.30 -21.31
N ASN A 190 -25.65 -33.52 -20.79
CA ASN A 190 -24.39 -33.98 -20.14
C ASN A 190 -24.34 -35.47 -19.71
N VAL A 191 -25.36 -36.30 -19.98
CA VAL A 191 -25.28 -37.75 -19.69
C VAL A 191 -24.09 -38.41 -20.41
N ALA A 192 -23.92 -38.13 -21.70
CA ALA A 192 -22.83 -38.64 -22.54
C ALA A 192 -21.42 -38.09 -22.20
N TRP A 193 -21.30 -37.20 -21.21
CA TRP A 193 -20.01 -36.78 -20.61
C TRP A 193 -19.61 -37.74 -19.49
N LYS A 194 -20.55 -38.10 -18.60
CA LYS A 194 -20.24 -38.83 -17.35
C LYS A 194 -19.70 -40.22 -17.61
N GLU A 195 -20.39 -41.01 -18.45
CA GLU A 195 -19.93 -42.34 -18.88
C GLU A 195 -18.55 -42.32 -19.55
N ARG A 196 -18.19 -41.19 -20.18
CA ARG A 196 -16.90 -41.01 -20.87
C ARG A 196 -15.75 -40.73 -19.91
N VAL A 197 -16.03 -40.09 -18.77
CA VAL A 197 -15.07 -39.84 -17.68
C VAL A 197 -14.84 -41.11 -16.87
N ASP A 198 -15.91 -41.84 -16.53
CA ASP A 198 -15.80 -43.08 -15.77
C ASP A 198 -15.11 -44.19 -16.60
N GLY A 199 -15.38 -44.25 -17.92
CA GLY A 199 -14.64 -45.10 -18.87
C GLY A 199 -13.17 -44.70 -19.10
N TRP A 200 -12.75 -43.48 -18.73
CA TRP A 200 -11.33 -43.09 -18.72
C TRP A 200 -10.60 -43.62 -17.49
N LYS A 201 -11.21 -43.54 -16.30
CA LYS A 201 -10.60 -44.00 -15.03
C LYS A 201 -10.24 -45.48 -15.06
N MET A 202 -11.18 -46.34 -15.47
CA MET A 202 -10.93 -47.79 -15.62
C MET A 202 -9.85 -48.16 -16.65
N LYS A 203 -9.39 -47.21 -17.48
CA LYS A 203 -8.39 -47.46 -18.52
C LYS A 203 -6.95 -47.15 -18.08
N GLN A 204 -6.75 -46.45 -16.95
CA GLN A 204 -5.41 -46.19 -16.41
C GLN A 204 -4.85 -47.35 -15.58
N GLU A 205 -5.70 -48.12 -14.88
CA GLU A 205 -5.25 -49.21 -13.99
C GLU A 205 -4.73 -50.48 -14.70
N LYS A 206 -4.72 -50.51 -16.04
CA LYS A 206 -4.52 -51.76 -16.80
C LYS A 206 -3.46 -51.72 -17.91
N ASN A 207 -2.51 -50.79 -17.84
CA ASN A 207 -1.47 -50.66 -18.87
C ASN A 207 -0.02 -50.47 -18.34
N ASN A 208 0.32 -51.18 -17.25
CA ASN A 208 1.73 -51.39 -16.87
C ASN A 208 2.29 -52.63 -17.58
N GLY A 209 2.97 -52.42 -18.70
CA GLY A 209 3.71 -53.45 -19.43
C GLY A 209 4.85 -52.82 -20.24
N PRO A 210 6.09 -53.32 -20.16
CA PRO A 210 7.25 -52.67 -20.77
C PRO A 210 7.35 -52.94 -22.27
N VAL A 211 7.36 -51.89 -23.09
CA VAL A 211 7.66 -51.98 -24.53
C VAL A 211 8.65 -50.88 -24.93
N SER A 212 9.76 -51.29 -25.52
CA SER A 212 10.80 -50.41 -26.07
C SER A 212 10.63 -50.22 -27.58
N THR A 213 10.73 -48.99 -28.10
CA THR A 213 11.50 -48.67 -29.32
C THR A 213 11.68 -47.16 -29.53
N GLN A 214 12.41 -46.77 -30.58
CA GLN A 214 13.06 -45.46 -30.77
C GLN A 214 12.26 -44.49 -31.67
N ALA A 215 12.86 -43.31 -31.92
CA ALA A 215 12.48 -42.25 -32.86
C ALA A 215 11.37 -41.27 -32.37
N ALA A 216 11.46 -39.96 -32.59
CA ALA A 216 12.56 -39.11 -33.13
C ALA A 216 12.59 -37.74 -32.43
N SER A 217 13.68 -36.99 -32.59
CA SER A 217 13.89 -35.68 -31.93
C SER A 217 13.92 -34.53 -32.93
N GLU A 218 13.19 -33.45 -32.67
CA GLU A 218 13.66 -32.09 -32.98
C GLU A 218 13.14 -31.02 -32.00
N ARG A 219 14.08 -30.21 -31.51
CA ARG A 219 13.98 -28.77 -31.13
C ARG A 219 12.85 -28.29 -30.20
N GLY A 220 13.23 -27.93 -28.97
CA GLY A 220 12.38 -27.15 -28.06
C GLY A 220 13.03 -26.82 -26.71
N GLY A 221 14.25 -26.28 -26.71
CA GLY A 221 15.06 -26.10 -25.48
C GLY A 221 14.47 -25.09 -24.49
N GLY A 222 14.22 -25.55 -23.26
CA GLY A 222 13.95 -24.70 -22.09
C GLY A 222 14.66 -25.29 -20.87
N ASP A 223 15.49 -24.48 -20.19
CA ASP A 223 16.38 -24.97 -19.14
C ASP A 223 15.62 -25.34 -17.85
N ILE A 224 15.49 -26.64 -17.60
CA ILE A 224 15.03 -27.23 -16.34
C ILE A 224 16.25 -27.87 -15.66
N ASP A 225 17.04 -27.08 -14.91
CA ASP A 225 18.17 -27.58 -14.10
C ASP A 225 17.63 -28.17 -12.79
N ALA A 226 17.04 -29.37 -12.88
CA ALA A 226 16.39 -30.09 -11.78
C ALA A 226 16.85 -31.55 -11.71
N SER A 227 18.07 -31.77 -11.21
CA SER A 227 18.59 -33.12 -10.91
C SER A 227 19.72 -33.09 -9.87
N THR A 228 19.41 -33.30 -8.60
CA THR A 228 20.33 -33.94 -7.63
C THR A 228 19.50 -34.55 -6.51
N ASP A 229 19.87 -35.75 -6.09
CA ASP A 229 19.06 -36.60 -5.21
C ASP A 229 19.11 -36.13 -3.75
N ILE A 230 17.98 -36.29 -3.04
CA ILE A 230 17.91 -36.15 -1.57
C ILE A 230 17.87 -37.56 -0.98
N LEU A 231 18.60 -37.77 0.11
CA LEU A 231 18.67 -39.04 0.84
C LEU A 231 17.29 -39.46 1.36
N ALA A 232 17.06 -40.77 1.46
CA ALA A 232 15.74 -41.32 1.73
C ALA A 232 15.26 -41.06 3.16
N ASP A 233 14.21 -40.24 3.29
CA ASP A 233 13.18 -40.39 4.34
C ASP A 233 11.82 -39.72 3.99
N GLU A 234 11.74 -38.80 3.01
CA GLU A 234 10.43 -38.28 2.50
C GLU A 234 9.77 -39.18 1.44
N ALA A 235 9.63 -40.47 1.72
CA ALA A 235 9.09 -41.46 0.77
C ALA A 235 7.54 -41.46 0.63
N LEU A 236 6.82 -40.62 1.40
CA LEU A 236 5.36 -40.70 1.58
C LEU A 236 4.58 -39.41 1.23
N LEU A 237 5.14 -38.55 0.37
CA LEU A 237 4.41 -37.40 -0.19
C LEU A 237 4.00 -37.65 -1.66
N ASN A 238 2.70 -37.57 -1.94
CA ASN A 238 2.10 -37.72 -3.27
C ASN A 238 2.78 -36.80 -4.31
N ASP A 239 2.88 -37.23 -5.57
CA ASP A 239 3.54 -36.43 -6.62
C ASP A 239 2.89 -35.07 -6.88
N GLU A 240 1.59 -34.90 -6.62
CA GLU A 240 0.95 -33.57 -6.66
C GLU A 240 1.52 -32.63 -5.58
N ALA A 241 1.85 -33.15 -4.40
CA ALA A 241 2.49 -32.40 -3.33
C ALA A 241 3.95 -32.02 -3.64
N ARG A 242 4.57 -32.56 -4.72
CA ARG A 242 5.90 -32.13 -5.21
C ARG A 242 5.85 -30.94 -6.17
N GLN A 243 4.67 -30.50 -6.63
CA GLN A 243 4.54 -29.39 -7.58
C GLN A 243 5.02 -28.04 -6.99
N PRO A 244 5.53 -27.10 -7.82
CA PRO A 244 5.98 -25.79 -7.34
C PRO A 244 4.79 -24.92 -6.88
N LEU A 245 4.95 -24.29 -5.71
CA LEU A 245 3.94 -23.42 -5.08
C LEU A 245 3.83 -22.05 -5.76
N SER A 246 4.90 -21.62 -6.44
CA SER A 246 4.95 -20.38 -7.21
C SER A 246 5.65 -20.58 -8.55
N ARG A 247 5.37 -19.70 -9.52
CA ARG A 247 6.02 -19.68 -10.84
C ARG A 247 6.51 -18.30 -11.18
N LYS A 248 7.71 -18.23 -11.75
CA LYS A 248 8.21 -17.02 -12.44
C LYS A 248 7.70 -17.03 -13.87
N VAL A 249 7.04 -15.95 -14.26
CA VAL A 249 6.50 -15.73 -15.60
C VAL A 249 7.32 -14.60 -16.24
N SER A 250 8.16 -14.95 -17.21
CA SER A 250 8.92 -13.97 -17.99
C SER A 250 7.98 -13.13 -18.85
N VAL A 251 8.22 -11.82 -18.93
CA VAL A 251 7.55 -10.94 -19.90
C VAL A 251 7.79 -11.49 -21.33
N PRO A 252 6.76 -11.62 -22.19
CA PRO A 252 6.92 -12.24 -23.52
C PRO A 252 8.02 -11.60 -24.37
N SER A 253 8.87 -12.43 -24.98
CA SER A 253 10.03 -12.00 -25.79
C SER A 253 9.68 -10.97 -26.87
N SER A 254 8.47 -11.07 -27.45
CA SER A 254 7.94 -10.14 -28.45
C SER A 254 7.66 -8.72 -27.95
N ARG A 255 7.57 -8.50 -26.63
CA ARG A 255 7.48 -7.16 -26.01
C ARG A 255 8.83 -6.68 -25.47
N ILE A 256 9.57 -7.56 -24.79
CA ILE A 256 10.80 -7.15 -24.07
C ILE A 256 12.05 -7.03 -24.95
N ASN A 257 12.17 -7.82 -26.03
CA ASN A 257 13.35 -7.73 -26.91
C ASN A 257 13.38 -6.42 -27.72
N PRO A 258 12.27 -5.91 -28.30
CA PRO A 258 12.25 -4.58 -28.90
C PRO A 258 12.64 -3.45 -27.94
N TYR A 259 12.15 -3.50 -26.68
CA TYR A 259 12.50 -2.52 -25.65
C TYR A 259 14.01 -2.50 -25.38
N ARG A 260 14.64 -3.68 -25.19
CA ARG A 260 16.10 -3.79 -25.02
C ARG A 260 16.88 -3.27 -26.22
N MET A 261 16.45 -3.58 -27.44
CA MET A 261 17.10 -3.08 -28.67
C MET A 261 17.01 -1.55 -28.77
N VAL A 262 15.85 -0.96 -28.45
CA VAL A 262 15.65 0.49 -28.48
C VAL A 262 16.43 1.20 -27.37
N ILE A 263 16.57 0.62 -26.17
CA ILE A 263 17.44 1.17 -25.11
C ILE A 263 18.90 1.21 -25.56
N MET A 264 19.42 0.13 -26.16
CA MET A 264 20.80 0.10 -26.65
C MET A 264 21.03 1.08 -27.80
N LEU A 265 20.06 1.19 -28.72
CA LEU A 265 20.10 2.20 -29.79
C LEU A 265 20.08 3.63 -29.22
N ARG A 266 19.21 3.90 -28.24
CA ARG A 266 19.15 5.19 -27.52
C ARG A 266 20.46 5.51 -26.80
N LEU A 267 21.11 4.52 -26.18
CA LEU A 267 22.42 4.69 -25.54
C LEU A 267 23.49 5.11 -26.57
N VAL A 268 23.55 4.44 -27.73
CA VAL A 268 24.47 4.81 -28.82
C VAL A 268 24.19 6.22 -29.35
N ILE A 269 22.92 6.56 -29.60
CA ILE A 269 22.50 7.90 -30.02
C ILE A 269 22.89 8.96 -28.98
N LEU A 270 22.70 8.67 -27.69
CA LEU A 270 23.05 9.56 -26.58
C LEU A 270 24.56 9.79 -26.47
N CYS A 271 25.39 8.75 -26.64
CA CYS A 271 26.84 8.89 -26.68
C CYS A 271 27.31 9.75 -27.86
N LEU A 272 26.74 9.55 -29.05
CA LEU A 272 27.06 10.34 -30.26
C LEU A 272 26.58 11.79 -30.14
N PHE A 273 25.40 12.00 -29.54
CA PHE A 273 24.87 13.33 -29.22
C PHE A 273 25.77 14.09 -28.24
N LEU A 274 26.15 13.47 -27.11
CA LEU A 274 27.02 14.10 -26.12
C LEU A 274 28.42 14.38 -26.68
N HIS A 275 28.98 13.46 -27.47
CA HIS A 275 30.24 13.70 -28.16
C HIS A 275 30.13 14.93 -29.09
N TYR A 276 29.10 14.99 -29.93
CA TYR A 276 28.84 16.15 -30.79
C TYR A 276 28.66 17.45 -30.00
N ARG A 277 27.96 17.42 -28.85
CA ARG A 277 27.77 18.59 -27.98
C ARG A 277 29.08 19.09 -27.38
N ILE A 278 29.98 18.19 -26.98
CA ILE A 278 31.29 18.51 -26.41
C ILE A 278 32.25 19.05 -27.47
N THR A 279 32.27 18.47 -28.68
CA THR A 279 33.17 18.92 -29.77
C THR A 279 32.75 20.23 -30.42
N ASN A 280 31.51 20.69 -30.21
CA ASN A 280 30.96 21.90 -30.82
C ASN A 280 30.51 22.92 -29.74
N PRO A 281 31.45 23.59 -29.05
CA PRO A 281 31.14 24.67 -28.11
C PRO A 281 30.54 25.89 -28.82
N VAL A 282 29.80 26.70 -28.06
CA VAL A 282 29.26 28.00 -28.52
C VAL A 282 30.10 29.13 -27.92
N PRO A 283 31.03 29.76 -28.67
CA PRO A 283 31.94 30.77 -28.09
C PRO A 283 31.19 31.97 -27.52
N ASN A 284 30.17 32.45 -28.24
CA ASN A 284 29.38 33.63 -27.91
C ASN A 284 28.54 33.48 -26.62
N ALA A 285 28.43 32.27 -26.07
CA ALA A 285 27.58 31.94 -24.93
C ALA A 285 28.20 30.83 -24.04
N PHE A 286 29.54 30.79 -23.95
CA PHE A 286 30.29 29.65 -23.40
C PHE A 286 29.79 29.18 -22.02
N THR A 287 29.50 30.09 -21.10
CA THR A 287 29.00 29.75 -19.76
C THR A 287 27.62 29.06 -19.80
N LEU A 288 26.70 29.52 -20.66
CA LEU A 288 25.37 28.91 -20.80
C LEU A 288 25.46 27.54 -21.48
N TRP A 289 26.33 27.42 -22.49
CA TRP A 289 26.64 26.13 -23.14
C TRP A 289 27.22 25.13 -22.13
N LEU A 290 28.20 25.55 -21.32
CA LEU A 290 28.89 24.71 -20.33
C LEU A 290 27.93 24.18 -19.26
N ILE A 291 27.08 25.05 -18.70
CA ILE A 291 26.05 24.65 -17.73
C ILE A 291 25.10 23.62 -18.36
N SER A 292 24.66 23.84 -19.60
CA SER A 292 23.78 22.91 -20.30
C SER A 292 24.43 21.55 -20.52
N VAL A 293 25.68 21.51 -21.01
CA VAL A 293 26.41 20.25 -21.27
C VAL A 293 26.66 19.48 -19.97
N ILE A 294 26.97 20.16 -18.86
CA ILE A 294 27.11 19.51 -17.54
C ILE A 294 25.77 18.89 -17.09
N CYS A 295 24.64 19.60 -17.26
CA CYS A 295 23.32 19.06 -16.94
C CYS A 295 22.94 17.88 -17.85
N GLU A 296 23.19 17.97 -19.16
CA GLU A 296 22.95 16.92 -20.15
C GLU A 296 23.75 15.64 -19.82
N ILE A 297 25.02 15.77 -19.41
CA ILE A 297 25.85 14.65 -18.95
C ILE A 297 25.28 14.04 -17.65
N TRP A 298 24.86 14.86 -16.68
CA TRP A 298 24.25 14.35 -15.44
C TRP A 298 22.96 13.57 -15.72
N PHE A 299 22.06 14.10 -16.56
CA PHE A 299 20.83 13.39 -16.94
C PHE A 299 21.12 12.11 -17.72
N ALA A 300 22.17 12.07 -18.55
CA ALA A 300 22.58 10.84 -19.21
C ALA A 300 23.04 9.77 -18.21
N ILE A 301 23.82 10.14 -17.19
CA ILE A 301 24.25 9.23 -16.12
C ILE A 301 23.03 8.75 -15.30
N SER A 302 22.17 9.67 -14.87
CA SER A 302 20.96 9.33 -14.10
C SER A 302 19.99 8.44 -14.91
N TRP A 303 19.85 8.67 -16.22
CA TRP A 303 19.05 7.82 -17.11
C TRP A 303 19.63 6.41 -17.25
N ILE A 304 20.95 6.27 -17.37
CA ILE A 304 21.62 4.95 -17.41
C ILE A 304 21.39 4.19 -16.08
N LEU A 305 21.57 4.87 -14.95
CA LEU A 305 21.35 4.31 -13.61
C LEU A 305 19.89 3.88 -13.36
N ASP A 306 18.92 4.61 -13.93
CA ASP A 306 17.49 4.30 -13.83
C ASP A 306 17.01 3.15 -14.74
N GLN A 307 17.53 3.08 -15.97
CA GLN A 307 17.05 2.12 -16.98
C GLN A 307 17.69 0.74 -16.88
N PHE A 308 18.98 0.65 -16.54
CA PHE A 308 19.66 -0.65 -16.48
C PHE A 308 19.05 -1.62 -15.44
N PRO A 309 18.54 -1.18 -14.28
CA PRO A 309 17.74 -2.03 -13.38
C PRO A 309 16.42 -2.55 -13.99
N LYS A 310 15.84 -1.88 -15.00
CA LYS A 310 14.61 -2.32 -15.70
C LYS A 310 14.86 -3.45 -16.72
N TRP A 311 16.09 -3.91 -16.91
CA TRP A 311 16.45 -4.79 -18.03
C TRP A 311 15.84 -6.21 -17.97
N PHE A 312 15.53 -6.71 -16.79
CA PHE A 312 15.03 -8.08 -16.56
C PHE A 312 13.67 -8.09 -15.82
N PRO A 313 12.58 -7.54 -16.39
CA PRO A 313 11.30 -7.51 -15.71
C PRO A 313 10.69 -8.91 -15.62
N VAL A 314 10.26 -9.27 -14.42
CA VAL A 314 9.66 -10.58 -14.09
C VAL A 314 8.26 -10.37 -13.50
N ASN A 315 7.33 -11.24 -13.89
CA ASN A 315 6.05 -11.41 -13.21
C ASN A 315 6.09 -12.72 -12.39
N ARG A 316 5.21 -12.86 -11.40
CA ARG A 316 5.08 -14.09 -10.61
C ARG A 316 3.62 -14.49 -10.42
N GLU A 317 3.40 -15.79 -10.33
CA GLU A 317 2.12 -16.41 -10.01
C GLU A 317 2.27 -17.28 -8.76
N THR A 318 1.24 -17.30 -7.92
CA THR A 318 1.08 -18.14 -6.73
C THR A 318 -0.04 -19.14 -6.95
N TYR A 319 0.12 -20.37 -6.43
CA TYR A 319 -0.89 -21.43 -6.56
C TYR A 319 -1.36 -21.86 -5.16
N LEU A 320 -2.33 -21.13 -4.62
CA LEU A 320 -2.84 -21.31 -3.25
C LEU A 320 -3.39 -22.73 -3.00
N ASP A 321 -4.00 -23.33 -4.02
CA ASP A 321 -4.58 -24.68 -3.93
C ASP A 321 -3.50 -25.73 -3.62
N ARG A 322 -2.28 -25.56 -4.15
CA ARG A 322 -1.12 -26.42 -3.86
C ARG A 322 -0.54 -26.20 -2.46
N LEU A 323 -0.63 -24.97 -1.94
CA LEU A 323 -0.21 -24.67 -0.57
C LEU A 323 -1.14 -25.38 0.42
N ALA A 324 -2.45 -25.34 0.18
CA ALA A 324 -3.42 -26.05 1.01
C ALA A 324 -3.21 -27.57 0.98
N LEU A 325 -3.14 -28.18 -0.21
CA LEU A 325 -2.89 -29.63 -0.36
C LEU A 325 -1.58 -30.13 0.30
N ARG A 326 -0.57 -29.24 0.47
CA ARG A 326 0.68 -29.59 1.15
C ARG A 326 0.64 -29.33 2.67
N TYR A 327 0.17 -28.17 3.12
CA TYR A 327 0.35 -27.68 4.50
C TYR A 327 -0.95 -27.39 5.28
N ASP A 328 -2.12 -27.46 4.65
CA ASP A 328 -3.42 -27.10 5.25
C ASP A 328 -4.50 -28.11 4.79
N ARG A 329 -4.27 -29.38 5.14
CA ARG A 329 -5.08 -30.52 4.70
C ARG A 329 -6.30 -30.70 5.59
N GLU A 330 -7.47 -30.92 4.98
CA GLU A 330 -8.71 -31.18 5.69
C GLU A 330 -8.60 -32.46 6.55
N GLY A 331 -8.71 -32.31 7.87
CA GLY A 331 -8.64 -33.40 8.85
C GLY A 331 -7.28 -33.60 9.55
N GLU A 332 -6.21 -32.94 9.09
CA GLU A 332 -4.92 -32.88 9.78
C GLU A 332 -4.71 -31.48 10.41
N PRO A 333 -3.91 -31.32 11.48
CA PRO A 333 -3.59 -30.00 12.03
C PRO A 333 -2.74 -29.19 11.04
N SER A 334 -3.10 -27.93 10.81
CA SER A 334 -2.44 -27.03 9.86
C SER A 334 -0.93 -26.89 10.14
N GLN A 335 -0.12 -27.31 9.17
CA GLN A 335 1.34 -27.21 9.15
C GLN A 335 1.84 -25.85 8.63
N LEU A 336 0.92 -24.90 8.38
CA LEU A 336 1.24 -23.53 8.01
C LEU A 336 2.08 -22.82 9.09
N ALA A 337 3.11 -22.09 8.67
CA ALA A 337 3.99 -21.37 9.59
C ALA A 337 3.27 -20.21 10.28
N ALA A 338 3.66 -19.89 11.52
CA ALA A 338 3.11 -18.76 12.26
C ALA A 338 3.60 -17.41 11.69
N VAL A 339 2.73 -16.40 11.74
CA VAL A 339 2.97 -15.04 11.25
C VAL A 339 2.59 -14.03 12.33
N ASP A 340 3.58 -13.30 12.81
CA ASP A 340 3.36 -12.13 13.65
C ASP A 340 3.11 -10.91 12.74
N ILE A 341 2.09 -10.10 13.04
CA ILE A 341 1.67 -8.96 12.22
C ILE A 341 1.80 -7.69 13.05
N PHE A 342 2.69 -6.80 12.64
CA PHE A 342 3.07 -5.59 13.36
C PHE A 342 2.38 -4.36 12.76
N VAL A 343 1.78 -3.54 13.64
CA VAL A 343 1.22 -2.23 13.33
C VAL A 343 1.84 -1.20 14.27
N SER A 344 2.41 -0.12 13.72
CA SER A 344 2.93 1.00 14.51
C SER A 344 2.02 2.23 14.42
N THR A 345 1.66 2.82 15.56
CA THR A 345 0.95 4.11 15.67
C THR A 345 1.77 5.09 16.50
N VAL A 346 1.76 6.38 16.14
CA VAL A 346 2.63 7.41 16.74
C VAL A 346 1.84 8.37 17.63
N ASP A 347 0.66 8.81 17.19
CA ASP A 347 -0.15 9.80 17.90
C ASP A 347 -1.61 9.75 17.41
N PRO A 348 -2.60 9.39 18.27
CA PRO A 348 -3.99 9.26 17.84
C PRO A 348 -4.66 10.60 17.45
N LEU A 349 -4.03 11.75 17.69
CA LEU A 349 -4.46 13.06 17.19
C LEU A 349 -3.98 13.35 15.76
N LYS A 350 -3.00 12.60 15.23
CA LYS A 350 -2.48 12.71 13.86
C LYS A 350 -2.90 11.55 12.95
N GLU A 351 -3.12 10.40 13.58
CA GLU A 351 -3.45 9.10 12.99
C GLU A 351 -4.74 8.61 13.69
N PRO A 352 -5.94 8.98 13.20
CA PRO A 352 -7.18 8.81 13.97
C PRO A 352 -7.42 7.36 14.39
N PRO A 353 -7.80 7.08 15.65
CA PRO A 353 -7.85 5.71 16.17
C PRO A 353 -8.84 4.80 15.44
N LEU A 354 -9.87 5.36 14.79
CA LEU A 354 -10.79 4.62 13.91
C LEU A 354 -10.08 4.01 12.68
N VAL A 355 -9.03 4.65 12.16
CA VAL A 355 -8.21 4.14 11.04
C VAL A 355 -7.38 2.95 11.52
N THR A 356 -6.68 3.11 12.65
CA THR A 356 -5.91 2.04 13.31
C THR A 356 -6.81 0.85 13.67
N ALA A 357 -8.01 1.10 14.20
CA ALA A 357 -9.02 0.07 14.48
C ALA A 357 -9.46 -0.69 13.20
N ASN A 358 -9.73 0.03 12.10
CA ASN A 358 -10.09 -0.59 10.82
C ASN A 358 -8.95 -1.49 10.27
N THR A 359 -7.70 -1.05 10.42
CA THR A 359 -6.51 -1.85 10.07
C THR A 359 -6.41 -3.10 10.94
N VAL A 360 -6.51 -2.99 12.27
CA VAL A 360 -6.51 -4.13 13.21
C VAL A 360 -7.65 -5.12 12.91
N LEU A 361 -8.87 -4.63 12.65
CA LEU A 361 -10.02 -5.48 12.28
C LEU A 361 -9.78 -6.23 10.97
N SER A 362 -9.12 -5.62 9.99
CA SER A 362 -8.74 -6.30 8.74
C SER A 362 -7.70 -7.42 8.96
N ILE A 363 -6.81 -7.24 9.94
CA ILE A 363 -5.76 -8.19 10.33
C ILE A 363 -6.35 -9.39 11.09
N LEU A 364 -7.24 -9.15 12.05
CA LEU A 364 -7.92 -10.22 12.81
C LEU A 364 -8.87 -11.07 11.94
N ALA A 365 -9.35 -10.50 10.83
CA ALA A 365 -10.29 -11.13 9.91
C ALA A 365 -9.66 -11.85 8.70
N VAL A 366 -8.35 -12.13 8.68
CA VAL A 366 -7.66 -12.83 7.57
C VAL A 366 -8.11 -14.29 7.35
N ASP A 367 -7.86 -14.81 6.15
CA ASP A 367 -7.98 -16.23 5.80
C ASP A 367 -6.67 -16.95 6.14
N TYR A 368 -6.53 -17.34 7.42
CA TYR A 368 -5.42 -18.12 7.96
C TYR A 368 -5.85 -18.81 9.28
N PRO A 369 -5.21 -19.91 9.72
CA PRO A 369 -5.47 -20.54 11.03
C PRO A 369 -5.25 -19.57 12.19
N VAL A 370 -6.14 -19.59 13.20
CA VAL A 370 -6.19 -18.59 14.27
C VAL A 370 -5.06 -18.73 15.30
N ASP A 371 -4.56 -19.94 15.48
CA ASP A 371 -3.38 -20.28 16.30
C ASP A 371 -2.05 -19.84 15.66
N LYS A 372 -2.07 -19.58 14.34
CA LYS A 372 -0.89 -19.18 13.56
C LYS A 372 -0.79 -17.67 13.29
N VAL A 373 -1.79 -16.87 13.66
CA VAL A 373 -1.77 -15.40 13.50
C VAL A 373 -1.72 -14.71 14.86
N SER A 374 -0.81 -13.75 15.02
CA SER A 374 -0.82 -12.83 16.16
C SER A 374 -0.62 -11.38 15.70
N CYS A 375 -1.49 -10.48 16.16
CA CYS A 375 -1.47 -9.06 15.86
C CYS A 375 -0.81 -8.30 17.02
N TYR A 376 0.20 -7.49 16.70
CA TYR A 376 0.93 -6.64 17.64
C TYR A 376 0.74 -5.18 17.24
N VAL A 377 0.25 -4.35 18.16
CA VAL A 377 0.10 -2.91 17.97
C VAL A 377 1.07 -2.19 18.90
N SER A 378 2.08 -1.53 18.32
CA SER A 378 2.99 -0.65 19.05
C SER A 378 2.46 0.77 19.06
N ASP A 379 2.18 1.30 20.26
CA ASP A 379 1.81 2.70 20.47
C ASP A 379 3.01 3.48 21.01
N ASP A 380 3.60 4.27 20.13
CA ASP A 380 4.75 5.12 20.45
C ASP A 380 4.32 6.45 21.12
N GLY A 381 3.01 6.73 21.22
CA GLY A 381 2.44 7.87 21.95
C GLY A 381 2.04 7.56 23.39
N ALA A 382 1.95 6.27 23.77
CA ALA A 382 1.51 5.79 25.09
C ALA A 382 0.16 6.38 25.55
N ALA A 383 -0.76 6.60 24.61
CA ALA A 383 -1.95 7.40 24.83
C ALA A 383 -3.14 6.53 25.27
N MET A 384 -3.81 6.93 26.36
CA MET A 384 -4.99 6.22 26.87
C MET A 384 -6.09 6.05 25.80
N LEU A 385 -6.25 7.03 24.89
CA LEU A 385 -7.15 6.95 23.74
C LEU A 385 -6.84 5.76 22.81
N SER A 386 -5.56 5.48 22.53
CA SER A 386 -5.14 4.33 21.73
C SER A 386 -5.55 3.02 22.41
N PHE A 387 -5.38 2.95 23.74
CA PHE A 387 -5.69 1.78 24.56
C PHE A 387 -7.20 1.52 24.68
N GLU A 388 -8.00 2.53 25.03
CA GLU A 388 -9.47 2.40 25.10
C GLU A 388 -10.08 2.08 23.73
N ALA A 389 -9.56 2.69 22.64
CA ALA A 389 -10.01 2.37 21.29
C ALA A 389 -9.68 0.92 20.88
N LEU A 390 -8.54 0.37 21.29
CA LEU A 390 -8.20 -1.04 21.05
C LEU A 390 -9.07 -2.00 21.87
N ALA A 391 -9.45 -1.65 23.10
CA ALA A 391 -10.37 -2.44 23.91
C ALA A 391 -11.75 -2.55 23.22
N GLU A 392 -12.35 -1.42 22.82
CA GLU A 392 -13.58 -1.37 22.02
C GLU A 392 -13.46 -2.14 20.69
N THR A 393 -12.31 -2.02 20.02
CA THR A 393 -12.02 -2.75 18.78
C THR A 393 -11.99 -4.26 19.01
N SER A 394 -11.50 -4.72 20.16
CA SER A 394 -11.46 -6.14 20.52
C SER A 394 -12.87 -6.73 20.73
N GLU A 395 -13.79 -5.97 21.34
CA GLU A 395 -15.19 -6.40 21.47
C GLU A 395 -15.89 -6.44 20.11
N PHE A 396 -15.71 -5.42 19.27
CA PHE A 396 -16.30 -5.41 17.93
C PHE A 396 -15.72 -6.53 17.06
N ALA A 397 -14.43 -6.86 17.18
CA ALA A 397 -13.80 -7.98 16.47
C ALA A 397 -14.50 -9.32 16.73
N ARG A 398 -14.95 -9.58 17.96
CA ARG A 398 -15.69 -10.81 18.35
C ARG A 398 -17.03 -10.96 17.63
N LYS A 399 -17.61 -9.87 17.10
CA LYS A 399 -18.80 -9.85 16.23
C LYS A 399 -18.42 -9.83 14.74
N TRP A 400 -17.41 -9.05 14.36
CA TRP A 400 -17.01 -8.79 12.97
C TRP A 400 -16.28 -9.96 12.31
N VAL A 401 -15.36 -10.64 13.02
CA VAL A 401 -14.53 -11.72 12.48
C VAL A 401 -15.35 -12.96 12.03
N PRO A 402 -16.28 -13.53 12.82
CA PRO A 402 -17.11 -14.64 12.35
C PRO A 402 -17.96 -14.23 11.14
N PHE A 403 -18.57 -13.04 11.16
CA PHE A 403 -19.31 -12.49 10.00
C PHE A 403 -18.43 -12.38 8.74
N CYS A 404 -17.19 -11.90 8.87
CA CYS A 404 -16.24 -11.80 7.76
C CYS A 404 -15.91 -13.15 7.14
N LYS A 405 -15.59 -14.16 7.97
CA LYS A 405 -15.20 -15.49 7.52
C LYS A 405 -16.39 -16.23 6.90
N LYS A 406 -17.53 -16.26 7.60
CA LYS A 406 -18.79 -16.93 7.21
C LYS A 406 -19.35 -16.48 5.85
N TYR A 407 -19.26 -15.18 5.55
CA TYR A 407 -19.76 -14.61 4.29
C TYR A 407 -18.67 -14.32 3.25
N SER A 408 -17.39 -14.52 3.60
CA SER A 408 -16.22 -14.23 2.75
C SER A 408 -16.34 -12.87 2.05
N ILE A 409 -16.48 -11.81 2.85
CA ILE A 409 -16.57 -10.43 2.35
C ILE A 409 -15.16 -9.86 2.11
N GLU A 410 -15.03 -8.96 1.15
CA GLU A 410 -13.81 -8.16 0.92
C GLU A 410 -14.22 -6.73 0.51
N PRO A 411 -13.50 -5.67 0.95
CA PRO A 411 -12.35 -5.69 1.88
C PRO A 411 -12.73 -6.15 3.30
N ARG A 412 -11.72 -6.47 4.13
CA ARG A 412 -11.91 -6.90 5.53
C ARG A 412 -12.00 -5.74 6.54
N ALA A 413 -11.66 -4.52 6.12
CA ALA A 413 -11.85 -3.30 6.91
C ALA A 413 -13.31 -2.80 6.78
N PRO A 414 -14.06 -2.64 7.90
CA PRO A 414 -15.50 -2.36 7.85
C PRO A 414 -15.86 -0.98 7.26
N GLU A 415 -15.12 0.10 7.54
CA GLU A 415 -15.39 1.43 6.99
C GLU A 415 -15.40 1.38 5.45
N TRP A 416 -14.32 0.84 4.87
CA TRP A 416 -14.16 0.72 3.42
C TRP A 416 -15.16 -0.26 2.79
N TYR A 417 -15.56 -1.32 3.50
CA TYR A 417 -16.59 -2.25 3.05
C TYR A 417 -18.01 -1.63 3.06
N PHE A 418 -18.36 -0.87 4.09
CA PHE A 418 -19.68 -0.23 4.20
C PHE A 418 -19.82 1.06 3.39
N ALA A 419 -18.72 1.78 3.14
CA ALA A 419 -18.66 2.96 2.26
C ALA A 419 -18.62 2.59 0.76
N ALA A 420 -18.26 1.35 0.41
CA ALA A 420 -18.17 0.90 -0.98
C ALA A 420 -19.53 0.95 -1.69
N LYS A 421 -19.66 1.82 -2.70
CA LYS A 421 -20.86 1.95 -3.57
C LYS A 421 -20.91 0.87 -4.66
N ILE A 422 -20.54 -0.36 -4.30
CA ILE A 422 -20.54 -1.56 -5.15
C ILE A 422 -21.79 -2.39 -4.79
N ASP A 423 -22.34 -3.15 -5.74
CA ASP A 423 -23.37 -4.14 -5.45
C ASP A 423 -22.81 -5.21 -4.49
N TYR A 424 -23.28 -5.15 -3.25
CA TYR A 424 -22.87 -6.03 -2.15
C TYR A 424 -23.63 -7.36 -2.11
N LEU A 425 -24.67 -7.55 -2.94
CA LEU A 425 -25.38 -8.82 -3.10
C LEU A 425 -24.72 -9.70 -4.17
N LYS A 426 -23.88 -9.12 -5.02
CA LYS A 426 -23.16 -9.82 -6.08
C LYS A 426 -22.36 -11.02 -5.53
N ASP A 427 -22.54 -12.16 -6.18
CA ASP A 427 -21.86 -13.43 -5.88
C ASP A 427 -22.14 -13.97 -4.44
N LYS A 428 -23.20 -13.52 -3.76
CA LYS A 428 -23.60 -14.00 -2.41
C LYS A 428 -24.81 -14.95 -2.48
N VAL A 429 -24.60 -16.20 -2.05
CA VAL A 429 -25.61 -17.29 -2.12
C VAL A 429 -26.34 -17.59 -0.80
N GLN A 430 -25.88 -17.05 0.34
CA GLN A 430 -26.49 -17.34 1.65
C GLN A 430 -27.70 -16.44 1.92
N THR A 431 -28.85 -17.03 2.22
CA THR A 431 -30.14 -16.33 2.37
C THR A 431 -30.20 -15.39 3.59
N SER A 432 -29.51 -15.69 4.69
CA SER A 432 -29.45 -14.85 5.89
C SER A 432 -28.61 -13.57 5.70
N PHE A 433 -27.73 -13.51 4.68
CA PHE A 433 -26.77 -12.42 4.49
C PHE A 433 -27.42 -11.02 4.49
N VAL A 434 -28.61 -10.87 3.90
CA VAL A 434 -29.33 -9.58 3.83
C VAL A 434 -29.88 -9.14 5.20
N LYS A 435 -30.19 -10.08 6.09
CA LYS A 435 -30.54 -9.79 7.49
C LYS A 435 -29.28 -9.45 8.28
N ASP A 436 -28.27 -10.31 8.20
CA ASP A 436 -27.11 -10.27 9.07
C ASP A 436 -26.19 -9.09 8.72
N ARG A 437 -26.04 -8.74 7.42
CA ARG A 437 -25.35 -7.50 6.99
C ARG A 437 -26.05 -6.24 7.51
N ARG A 438 -27.38 -6.24 7.62
CA ARG A 438 -28.14 -5.09 8.18
C ARG A 438 -28.02 -5.02 9.71
N ALA A 439 -27.89 -6.15 10.40
CA ALA A 439 -27.54 -6.17 11.83
C ALA A 439 -26.11 -5.65 12.05
N MET A 440 -25.13 -6.26 11.35
CA MET A 440 -23.72 -5.92 11.45
C MET A 440 -23.40 -4.48 11.06
N LYS A 441 -24.15 -3.87 10.12
CA LYS A 441 -23.99 -2.43 9.84
C LYS A 441 -24.37 -1.57 11.06
N ARG A 442 -25.47 -1.85 11.77
CA ARG A 442 -25.86 -1.06 12.95
C ARG A 442 -24.82 -1.18 14.07
N GLU A 443 -24.39 -2.41 14.35
CA GLU A 443 -23.29 -2.70 15.27
C GLU A 443 -22.01 -1.92 14.93
N TYR A 444 -21.69 -1.75 13.64
CA TYR A 444 -20.55 -0.95 13.20
C TYR A 444 -20.75 0.56 13.38
N GLU A 445 -21.92 1.11 13.03
CA GLU A 445 -22.23 2.54 13.25
C GLU A 445 -22.25 2.86 14.77
N GLU A 446 -22.75 1.96 15.60
CA GLU A 446 -22.73 2.08 17.07
C GLU A 446 -21.30 2.01 17.62
N PHE A 447 -20.45 1.10 17.13
CA PHE A 447 -19.02 1.06 17.45
C PHE A 447 -18.32 2.37 17.04
N LYS A 448 -18.60 2.87 15.84
CA LYS A 448 -18.05 4.13 15.32
C LYS A 448 -18.43 5.34 16.19
N ILE A 449 -19.68 5.38 16.67
CA ILE A 449 -20.15 6.40 17.64
C ILE A 449 -19.38 6.29 18.97
N ARG A 450 -19.13 5.08 19.50
CA ARG A 450 -18.34 4.91 20.74
C ARG A 450 -16.89 5.35 20.57
N ILE A 451 -16.22 4.99 19.48
CA ILE A 451 -14.87 5.47 19.17
C ILE A 451 -14.84 7.02 19.07
N ASN A 452 -15.80 7.63 18.37
CA ASN A 452 -15.86 9.09 18.26
C ASN A 452 -16.17 9.78 19.60
N ALA A 453 -16.89 9.13 20.51
CA ALA A 453 -17.06 9.59 21.89
C ALA A 453 -15.76 9.50 22.72
N LEU A 454 -14.97 8.43 22.55
CA LEU A 454 -13.64 8.33 23.18
C LEU A 454 -12.67 9.40 22.66
N VAL A 455 -12.65 9.68 21.36
CA VAL A 455 -11.86 10.79 20.78
C VAL A 455 -12.31 12.14 21.39
N SER A 456 -13.62 12.36 21.50
CA SER A 456 -14.19 13.58 22.09
C SER A 456 -13.88 13.75 23.58
N LYS A 457 -13.78 12.63 24.33
CA LYS A 457 -13.30 12.58 25.73
C LYS A 457 -11.82 12.92 25.81
N ALA A 458 -10.98 12.30 24.98
CA ALA A 458 -9.52 12.44 24.99
C ALA A 458 -9.02 13.87 24.72
N LEU A 459 -9.78 14.68 23.97
CA LEU A 459 -9.49 16.11 23.75
C LEU A 459 -9.56 16.95 25.04
N LYS A 460 -10.16 16.43 26.13
CA LYS A 460 -10.28 17.10 27.42
C LYS A 460 -9.41 16.40 28.46
N CYS A 461 -8.11 16.69 28.44
CA CYS A 461 -7.18 16.14 29.42
C CYS A 461 -7.55 16.63 30.84
N PRO A 462 -7.76 15.74 31.82
CA PRO A 462 -7.93 16.13 33.23
C PRO A 462 -6.61 16.64 33.82
N GLU A 463 -6.69 17.54 34.80
CA GLU A 463 -5.51 18.14 35.45
C GLU A 463 -4.72 17.13 36.32
N GLU A 464 -5.41 16.16 36.92
CA GLU A 464 -4.81 15.07 37.72
C GLU A 464 -4.22 13.93 36.85
N GLY A 465 -4.31 14.04 35.52
CA GLY A 465 -3.89 13.01 34.57
C GLY A 465 -4.95 11.92 34.35
N TRP A 466 -4.70 11.05 33.37
CA TRP A 466 -5.63 9.98 33.01
C TRP A 466 -5.66 8.89 34.09
N VAL A 467 -6.86 8.32 34.29
CA VAL A 467 -7.15 7.26 35.27
C VAL A 467 -7.92 6.14 34.56
N MET A 468 -7.53 4.90 34.81
CA MET A 468 -8.12 3.68 34.23
C MET A 468 -9.44 3.30 34.90
N GLN A 469 -10.20 2.38 34.29
CA GLN A 469 -11.53 1.99 34.75
C GLN A 469 -11.53 1.27 36.11
N ASP A 470 -10.38 0.76 36.55
CA ASP A 470 -10.14 0.17 37.87
C ASP A 470 -9.76 1.22 38.95
N GLY A 471 -9.66 2.49 38.58
CA GLY A 471 -9.23 3.59 39.45
C GLY A 471 -7.72 3.80 39.54
N THR A 472 -6.90 3.05 38.78
CA THR A 472 -5.43 3.24 38.79
C THR A 472 -5.00 4.40 37.87
N PRO A 473 -3.94 5.15 38.20
CA PRO A 473 -3.43 6.21 37.33
C PRO A 473 -2.76 5.62 36.08
N TRP A 474 -3.05 6.19 34.91
CA TRP A 474 -2.49 5.73 33.63
C TRP A 474 -0.96 5.86 33.60
N PRO A 475 -0.19 4.76 33.39
CA PRO A 475 1.27 4.83 33.45
C PRO A 475 1.89 5.68 32.35
N GLY A 476 1.21 5.83 31.21
CA GLY A 476 1.64 6.67 30.08
C GLY A 476 1.33 8.17 30.22
N ASN A 477 0.97 8.67 31.41
CA ASN A 477 0.61 10.08 31.62
C ASN A 477 1.72 11.09 31.24
N ASN A 478 2.98 10.68 31.22
CA ASN A 478 4.09 11.48 30.66
C ASN A 478 4.72 10.76 29.47
N THR A 479 4.47 11.25 28.25
CA THR A 479 4.95 10.67 26.98
C THR A 479 6.47 10.69 26.78
N ARG A 480 7.24 11.25 27.74
CA ARG A 480 8.71 11.24 27.76
C ARG A 480 9.33 10.44 28.91
N ASP A 481 8.55 10.08 29.92
CA ASP A 481 8.98 9.31 31.09
C ASP A 481 7.85 8.39 31.54
N HIS A 482 7.79 7.19 30.97
CA HIS A 482 6.78 6.17 31.30
C HIS A 482 7.37 4.76 31.20
N PRO A 483 6.88 3.81 32.02
CA PRO A 483 7.28 2.41 31.93
C PRO A 483 6.82 1.77 30.61
N GLY A 484 7.44 0.65 30.27
CA GLY A 484 6.93 -0.24 29.22
C GLY A 484 5.63 -0.90 29.66
N MET A 485 4.67 -1.00 28.74
CA MET A 485 3.34 -1.57 28.97
C MET A 485 3.06 -2.65 27.94
N ILE A 486 2.52 -3.79 28.38
CA ILE A 486 2.07 -4.88 27.49
C ILE A 486 0.69 -5.34 27.97
N GLN A 487 -0.28 -5.39 27.07
CA GLN A 487 -1.62 -5.92 27.34
C GLN A 487 -2.02 -6.91 26.24
N VAL A 488 -2.58 -8.06 26.63
CA VAL A 488 -3.18 -9.02 25.69
C VAL A 488 -4.70 -8.85 25.77
N PHE A 489 -5.36 -8.61 24.64
CA PHE A 489 -6.81 -8.40 24.55
C PHE A 489 -7.55 -9.64 24.04
N LEU A 490 -7.01 -10.32 23.02
CA LEU A 490 -7.61 -11.50 22.37
C LEU A 490 -6.65 -12.68 22.34
N GLY A 491 -7.19 -13.87 22.11
CA GLY A 491 -6.48 -15.16 22.12
C GLY A 491 -7.05 -16.10 23.17
N GLN A 492 -6.35 -17.20 23.47
CA GLN A 492 -6.77 -18.26 24.41
C GLN A 492 -7.28 -17.75 25.78
N ASN A 493 -6.70 -16.67 26.31
CA ASN A 493 -7.11 -16.06 27.59
C ASN A 493 -8.04 -14.84 27.43
N GLY A 494 -8.28 -14.37 26.20
CA GLY A 494 -9.03 -13.14 25.88
C GLY A 494 -10.52 -13.34 25.54
N GLY A 495 -11.01 -14.57 25.64
CA GLY A 495 -12.41 -14.93 25.36
C GLY A 495 -12.70 -15.27 23.90
N LEU A 496 -13.81 -15.98 23.70
CA LEU A 496 -14.24 -16.56 22.43
C LEU A 496 -15.10 -15.58 21.59
N ASP A 497 -15.24 -15.85 20.30
CA ASP A 497 -16.14 -15.12 19.40
C ASP A 497 -17.63 -15.41 19.70
N ALA A 498 -18.53 -14.76 18.95
CA ALA A 498 -19.98 -14.92 19.12
C ALA A 498 -20.53 -16.31 18.73
N GLU A 499 -19.74 -17.17 18.09
CA GLU A 499 -20.10 -18.54 17.70
C GLU A 499 -19.38 -19.61 18.55
N GLY A 500 -18.43 -19.21 19.42
CA GLY A 500 -17.70 -20.07 20.36
C GLY A 500 -16.25 -20.40 19.97
N ASN A 501 -15.69 -19.75 18.94
CA ASN A 501 -14.34 -20.03 18.43
C ASN A 501 -13.28 -19.10 19.04
N GLU A 502 -12.00 -19.50 18.99
CA GLU A 502 -10.88 -18.62 19.31
C GLU A 502 -10.62 -17.58 18.22
N LEU A 503 -10.21 -16.37 18.62
CA LEU A 503 -9.71 -15.32 17.71
C LEU A 503 -8.17 -15.27 17.72
N PRO A 504 -7.53 -14.78 16.63
CA PRO A 504 -6.10 -14.45 16.63
C PRO A 504 -5.72 -13.56 17.82
N ARG A 505 -4.51 -13.77 18.36
CA ARG A 505 -4.04 -13.00 19.53
C ARG A 505 -3.90 -11.52 19.17
N LEU A 506 -4.34 -10.63 20.06
CA LEU A 506 -4.12 -9.18 19.94
C LEU A 506 -3.30 -8.68 21.13
N VAL A 507 -2.13 -8.12 20.87
CA VAL A 507 -1.19 -7.61 21.87
C VAL A 507 -0.96 -6.12 21.64
N TYR A 508 -1.29 -5.29 22.63
CA TYR A 508 -0.86 -3.90 22.71
C TYR A 508 0.50 -3.82 23.40
N VAL A 509 1.39 -3.01 22.85
CA VAL A 509 2.74 -2.77 23.38
C VAL A 509 3.00 -1.26 23.37
N SER A 510 3.48 -0.72 24.48
CA SER A 510 4.14 0.59 24.49
C SER A 510 5.51 0.41 25.14
N ARG A 511 6.55 0.95 24.51
CA ARG A 511 7.95 0.79 24.95
C ARG A 511 8.22 1.63 26.19
N GLU A 512 9.18 1.25 27.02
CA GLU A 512 9.67 2.18 28.05
C GLU A 512 10.32 3.40 27.38
N LYS A 513 9.98 4.59 27.84
CA LYS A 513 10.63 5.84 27.40
C LYS A 513 11.07 6.63 28.60
N ARG A 514 12.30 7.16 28.53
CA ARG A 514 12.95 7.96 29.57
C ARG A 514 13.56 9.23 28.99
N PRO A 515 13.66 10.33 29.75
CA PRO A 515 14.44 11.49 29.36
C PRO A 515 15.92 11.13 29.16
N GLY A 516 16.57 11.71 28.16
CA GLY A 516 17.99 11.46 27.85
C GLY A 516 18.27 10.22 26.98
N PHE A 517 17.37 9.24 26.93
CA PHE A 517 17.49 8.09 26.02
C PHE A 517 17.00 8.43 24.61
N GLN A 518 17.61 7.83 23.59
CA GLN A 518 17.24 8.00 22.18
C GLN A 518 16.32 6.86 21.72
N HIS A 519 15.10 7.20 21.30
CA HIS A 519 14.03 6.21 21.09
C HIS A 519 13.85 5.74 19.64
N HIS A 520 14.66 6.25 18.71
CA HIS A 520 14.76 5.83 17.31
C HIS A 520 13.45 5.74 16.49
N LYS A 521 12.37 6.40 16.95
CA LYS A 521 11.05 6.47 16.28
C LYS A 521 10.55 5.06 15.88
N LYS A 522 9.99 4.92 14.67
CA LYS A 522 9.46 3.67 14.11
C LYS A 522 10.51 2.54 14.09
N ALA A 523 11.77 2.81 13.77
CA ALA A 523 12.81 1.77 13.76
C ALA A 523 12.97 1.10 15.13
N GLY A 524 13.00 1.89 16.22
CA GLY A 524 13.03 1.37 17.59
C GLY A 524 11.72 0.69 18.03
N ALA A 525 10.58 1.20 17.56
CA ALA A 525 9.28 0.55 17.80
C ALA A 525 9.24 -0.86 17.17
N MET A 526 9.67 -0.98 15.91
CA MET A 526 9.76 -2.25 15.20
C MET A 526 10.76 -3.21 15.84
N ASN A 527 11.93 -2.74 16.28
CA ASN A 527 12.93 -3.59 16.95
C ASN A 527 12.42 -4.13 18.29
N ALA A 528 11.74 -3.31 19.10
CA ALA A 528 11.08 -3.78 20.32
C ALA A 528 9.97 -4.80 20.02
N LEU A 529 9.18 -4.59 18.95
CA LEU A 529 8.17 -5.57 18.52
C LEU A 529 8.81 -6.91 18.11
N VAL A 530 9.95 -6.92 17.42
CA VAL A 530 10.67 -8.18 17.10
C VAL A 530 11.03 -8.94 18.38
N ARG A 531 11.60 -8.25 19.38
CA ARG A 531 12.01 -8.85 20.65
C ARG A 531 10.82 -9.38 21.45
N VAL A 532 9.79 -8.55 21.65
CA VAL A 532 8.61 -8.93 22.45
C VAL A 532 7.82 -10.07 21.82
N ALA A 533 7.70 -10.10 20.48
CA ALA A 533 7.06 -11.20 19.78
C ALA A 533 7.87 -12.50 19.87
N ALA A 534 9.20 -12.45 19.90
CA ALA A 534 10.03 -13.65 20.11
C ALA A 534 9.83 -14.29 21.49
N VAL A 535 9.52 -13.51 22.52
CA VAL A 535 9.21 -14.05 23.85
C VAL A 535 7.79 -14.63 23.91
N LEU A 536 6.82 -13.99 23.23
CA LEU A 536 5.40 -14.30 23.39
C LEU A 536 4.81 -15.31 22.39
N THR A 537 5.35 -15.41 21.16
CA THR A 537 4.82 -16.26 20.07
C THR A 537 5.92 -16.91 19.23
N ASN A 538 6.97 -16.16 18.93
CA ASN A 538 8.10 -16.53 18.06
C ASN A 538 7.66 -17.05 16.68
N GLY A 539 6.80 -16.29 15.98
CA GLY A 539 6.43 -16.61 14.60
C GLY A 539 7.62 -16.42 13.65
N PRO A 540 8.01 -17.41 12.83
CA PRO A 540 9.18 -17.31 11.95
C PRO A 540 9.05 -16.25 10.86
N PHE A 541 7.82 -15.77 10.58
CA PHE A 541 7.55 -14.70 9.63
C PHE A 541 6.90 -13.49 10.31
N ILE A 542 7.29 -12.29 9.88
CA ILE A 542 6.81 -11.00 10.43
C ILE A 542 6.26 -10.14 9.29
N LEU A 543 4.95 -9.86 9.28
CA LEU A 543 4.34 -8.88 8.38
C LEU A 543 4.37 -7.50 9.03
N ASN A 544 4.95 -6.50 8.37
CA ASN A 544 4.85 -5.11 8.79
C ASN A 544 3.78 -4.33 8.00
N LEU A 545 2.95 -3.57 8.72
CA LEU A 545 1.94 -2.65 8.20
C LEU A 545 1.99 -1.29 8.92
N ASP A 546 1.80 -0.21 8.17
CA ASP A 546 1.46 1.11 8.72
C ASP A 546 0.01 1.15 9.20
N CYS A 547 -0.30 1.98 10.19
CA CYS A 547 -1.65 2.12 10.75
C CYS A 547 -2.73 2.51 9.71
N ASP A 548 -2.32 3.21 8.64
CA ASP A 548 -3.16 3.61 7.52
C ASP A 548 -3.24 2.59 6.36
N HIS A 549 -2.67 1.39 6.52
CA HIS A 549 -2.66 0.32 5.51
C HIS A 549 -3.35 -0.96 6.01
N TYR A 550 -4.53 -1.25 5.45
CA TYR A 550 -5.38 -2.39 5.79
C TYR A 550 -5.24 -3.55 4.79
N ILE A 551 -5.66 -4.75 5.22
CA ILE A 551 -5.68 -5.96 4.39
C ILE A 551 -6.96 -5.98 3.53
N ASN A 552 -6.78 -5.87 2.21
CA ASN A 552 -7.86 -5.82 1.24
C ASN A 552 -8.22 -7.22 0.69
N ASN A 553 -7.21 -7.98 0.24
CA ASN A 553 -7.35 -9.40 -0.14
C ASN A 553 -7.00 -10.28 1.06
N SER A 554 -7.98 -11.02 1.56
CA SER A 554 -7.87 -11.84 2.77
C SER A 554 -6.86 -12.99 2.66
N LYS A 555 -6.42 -13.33 1.44
CA LYS A 555 -5.48 -14.42 1.13
C LYS A 555 -4.03 -13.98 1.04
N ALA A 556 -3.71 -12.70 1.25
CA ALA A 556 -2.36 -12.15 1.13
C ALA A 556 -1.29 -12.90 1.94
N LEU A 557 -1.64 -13.42 3.13
CA LEU A 557 -0.73 -14.24 3.95
C LEU A 557 -0.40 -15.57 3.27
N ARG A 558 -1.41 -16.29 2.76
CA ARG A 558 -1.24 -17.55 2.01
C ARG A 558 -0.42 -17.30 0.73
N GLU A 559 -0.63 -16.19 0.04
CA GLU A 559 0.18 -15.78 -1.13
C GLU A 559 1.66 -15.56 -0.79
N ALA A 560 1.98 -14.99 0.38
CA ALA A 560 3.35 -14.86 0.86
C ALA A 560 3.98 -16.23 1.20
N MET A 561 3.22 -17.12 1.85
CA MET A 561 3.67 -18.47 2.19
C MET A 561 3.98 -19.33 0.96
N CYS A 562 3.29 -19.13 -0.17
CA CYS A 562 3.67 -19.76 -1.46
C CYS A 562 5.10 -19.48 -1.94
N PHE A 563 5.77 -18.46 -1.39
CA PHE A 563 7.18 -18.17 -1.65
C PHE A 563 8.10 -18.52 -0.46
N LEU A 564 7.64 -18.27 0.76
CA LEU A 564 8.43 -18.43 1.99
C LEU A 564 8.51 -19.89 2.47
N MET A 565 7.46 -20.69 2.24
CA MET A 565 7.39 -22.13 2.54
C MET A 565 7.73 -23.02 1.32
N ASP A 566 8.25 -22.47 0.22
CA ASP A 566 8.77 -23.28 -0.90
C ASP A 566 10.18 -23.80 -0.56
N PRO A 567 10.42 -25.12 -0.42
CA PRO A 567 11.71 -25.66 0.01
C PRO A 567 12.91 -25.24 -0.87
N ASN A 568 12.67 -24.97 -2.15
CA ASN A 568 13.74 -24.63 -3.12
C ASN A 568 14.11 -23.13 -3.12
N LEU A 569 13.15 -22.29 -2.71
CA LEU A 569 13.19 -20.83 -2.84
C LEU A 569 13.22 -20.13 -1.48
N GLY A 570 12.29 -20.48 -0.57
CA GLY A 570 12.04 -19.81 0.69
C GLY A 570 13.26 -19.71 1.61
N LYS A 571 14.09 -20.75 1.66
CA LYS A 571 15.37 -20.76 2.41
C LYS A 571 16.36 -19.66 1.98
N GLN A 572 16.14 -18.97 0.86
CA GLN A 572 16.98 -17.85 0.40
C GLN A 572 16.25 -16.49 0.40
N VAL A 573 15.00 -16.45 0.87
CA VAL A 573 14.15 -15.26 0.86
C VAL A 573 14.19 -14.54 2.20
N CYS A 574 14.60 -13.27 2.21
CA CYS A 574 14.51 -12.42 3.40
C CYS A 574 13.13 -11.76 3.56
N TYR A 575 12.48 -11.38 2.45
CA TYR A 575 11.12 -10.82 2.50
C TYR A 575 10.34 -10.91 1.17
N VAL A 576 9.01 -10.88 1.29
CA VAL A 576 8.04 -10.74 0.18
C VAL A 576 7.39 -9.36 0.30
N GLN A 577 7.67 -8.47 -0.65
CA GLN A 577 7.08 -7.13 -0.75
C GLN A 577 5.89 -7.16 -1.71
N PHE A 578 4.79 -6.51 -1.32
CA PHE A 578 3.60 -6.31 -2.16
C PHE A 578 3.53 -4.85 -2.66
N PRO A 579 2.79 -4.56 -3.76
CA PRO A 579 2.50 -3.20 -4.19
C PRO A 579 1.65 -2.47 -3.14
N GLN A 580 2.06 -1.27 -2.75
CA GLN A 580 1.17 -0.34 -2.05
C GLN A 580 0.19 0.23 -3.07
N ARG A 581 -1.09 0.28 -2.68
CA ARG A 581 -2.18 0.89 -3.46
C ARG A 581 -2.97 1.79 -2.52
N PHE A 582 -3.52 2.87 -3.04
CA PHE A 582 -4.27 3.82 -2.20
C PHE A 582 -5.70 4.01 -2.68
N ASP A 583 -6.62 4.16 -1.73
CA ASP A 583 -7.98 4.62 -1.96
C ASP A 583 -8.06 6.16 -1.84
N GLY A 584 -9.26 6.74 -2.04
CA GLY A 584 -9.50 8.19 -1.90
C GLY A 584 -8.92 9.09 -3.01
N ILE A 585 -8.22 8.52 -4.00
CA ILE A 585 -7.57 9.29 -5.08
C ILE A 585 -8.60 9.87 -6.06
N ASP A 586 -8.45 11.14 -6.44
CA ASP A 586 -9.24 11.76 -7.51
C ASP A 586 -9.15 10.97 -8.83
N LYS A 587 -10.22 11.01 -9.63
CA LYS A 587 -10.30 10.37 -10.95
C LYS A 587 -9.21 10.84 -11.92
N ASN A 588 -8.65 12.03 -11.71
CA ASN A 588 -7.58 12.59 -12.55
C ASN A 588 -6.18 12.46 -11.92
N ASP A 589 -6.02 11.82 -10.76
CA ASP A 589 -4.78 11.70 -9.96
C ASP A 589 -3.76 12.85 -10.21
N ARG A 590 -4.18 14.09 -9.90
CA ARG A 590 -3.43 15.31 -10.25
C ARG A 590 -2.02 15.36 -9.65
N TYR A 591 -1.77 14.58 -8.60
CA TYR A 591 -0.52 14.56 -7.84
C TYR A 591 0.27 13.24 -8.00
N ALA A 592 -0.13 12.37 -8.94
CA ALA A 592 0.48 11.06 -9.19
C ALA A 592 0.63 10.20 -7.91
N ASN A 593 -0.38 10.26 -7.02
CA ASN A 593 -0.38 9.55 -5.74
C ASN A 593 -0.36 8.03 -5.90
N ARG A 594 -0.83 7.47 -7.03
CA ARG A 594 -0.74 6.03 -7.31
C ARG A 594 0.70 5.51 -7.48
N ASN A 595 1.62 6.36 -7.92
CA ASN A 595 3.02 6.01 -8.18
C ASN A 595 3.21 4.72 -9.02
N THR A 596 2.36 4.50 -10.04
CA THR A 596 2.33 3.24 -10.80
C THR A 596 3.62 2.96 -11.58
N VAL A 597 4.37 3.99 -11.99
CA VAL A 597 5.70 3.83 -12.60
C VAL A 597 6.68 3.13 -11.64
N PHE A 598 6.70 3.48 -10.36
CA PHE A 598 7.58 2.83 -9.39
C PHE A 598 7.16 1.38 -9.10
N PHE A 599 5.89 1.15 -8.78
CA PHE A 599 5.40 -0.18 -8.41
C PHE A 599 5.28 -1.14 -9.61
N ASP A 600 4.65 -0.69 -10.72
CA ASP A 600 4.33 -1.53 -11.88
C ASP A 600 5.39 -1.51 -13.00
N ILE A 601 6.50 -0.78 -12.85
CA ILE A 601 7.65 -0.81 -13.77
C ILE A 601 8.95 -1.11 -13.00
N ASN A 602 9.38 -0.22 -12.09
CA ASN A 602 10.70 -0.33 -11.45
C ASN A 602 10.85 -1.61 -10.61
N LEU A 603 9.96 -1.87 -9.65
CA LEU A 603 10.11 -3.02 -8.73
C LEU A 603 10.04 -4.39 -9.43
N ARG A 604 9.32 -4.50 -10.56
CA ARG A 604 9.30 -5.71 -11.41
C ARG A 604 10.62 -5.95 -12.12
N GLY A 605 11.37 -4.89 -12.44
CA GLY A 605 12.74 -4.97 -12.95
C GLY A 605 13.69 -5.54 -11.90
N LEU A 606 13.61 -5.01 -10.67
CA LEU A 606 14.45 -5.47 -9.54
C LEU A 606 14.17 -6.93 -9.15
N ASP A 607 12.90 -7.37 -9.21
CA ASP A 607 12.54 -8.77 -8.89
C ASP A 607 13.28 -9.83 -9.72
N GLY A 608 13.61 -9.51 -10.97
CA GLY A 608 14.43 -10.36 -11.84
C GLY A 608 15.90 -10.41 -11.43
N ILE A 609 16.41 -9.37 -10.78
CA ILE A 609 17.81 -9.21 -10.35
C ILE A 609 18.00 -9.88 -8.98
N GLN A 610 17.86 -9.17 -7.86
CA GLN A 610 17.95 -9.72 -6.51
C GLN A 610 16.64 -9.61 -5.72
N GLY A 611 15.70 -8.77 -6.15
CA GLY A 611 14.40 -8.58 -5.50
C GLY A 611 14.05 -7.09 -5.34
N PRO A 612 12.79 -6.73 -5.05
CA PRO A 612 12.42 -5.35 -4.75
C PRO A 612 13.09 -4.82 -3.47
N VAL A 613 13.35 -3.51 -3.43
CA VAL A 613 13.67 -2.81 -2.17
C VAL A 613 12.48 -2.85 -1.20
N TYR A 614 12.75 -2.80 0.10
CA TYR A 614 11.71 -2.65 1.13
C TYR A 614 11.26 -1.18 1.19
N VAL A 615 9.96 -0.95 1.37
CA VAL A 615 9.29 0.37 1.22
C VAL A 615 8.35 0.72 2.38
N GLY A 616 8.66 0.27 3.60
CA GLY A 616 8.04 0.77 4.83
C GLY A 616 6.74 0.11 5.30
N THR A 617 6.00 -0.59 4.42
CA THR A 617 4.73 -1.30 4.72
C THR A 617 4.39 -2.34 3.65
N GLY A 618 3.55 -3.33 3.98
CA GLY A 618 3.04 -4.36 3.06
C GLY A 618 4.07 -5.44 2.73
N CYS A 619 4.88 -5.83 3.72
CA CYS A 619 6.07 -6.67 3.53
C CYS A 619 6.14 -7.79 4.59
N VAL A 620 6.25 -9.04 4.15
CA VAL A 620 6.42 -10.22 5.03
C VAL A 620 7.89 -10.61 5.07
N PHE A 621 8.54 -10.42 6.21
CA PHE A 621 9.93 -10.74 6.48
C PHE A 621 10.12 -12.14 7.08
N ASN A 622 11.29 -12.72 6.85
CA ASN A 622 11.82 -13.85 7.60
C ASN A 622 12.55 -13.35 8.86
N ARG A 623 12.13 -13.81 10.04
CA ARG A 623 12.66 -13.42 11.36
C ARG A 623 14.18 -13.67 11.46
N THR A 624 14.68 -14.78 10.93
CA THR A 624 16.12 -15.11 10.92
C THR A 624 16.96 -14.12 10.10
N ALA A 625 16.40 -13.59 9.01
CA ALA A 625 17.08 -12.60 8.17
C ALA A 625 17.13 -11.22 8.84
N LEU A 626 16.11 -10.86 9.64
CA LEU A 626 16.10 -9.65 10.48
C LEU A 626 17.10 -9.74 11.66
N TYR A 627 17.27 -10.93 12.24
CA TYR A 627 18.36 -11.23 13.18
C TYR A 627 19.77 -11.16 12.57
N GLY A 628 19.87 -10.90 11.26
CA GLY A 628 21.14 -10.67 10.58
C GLY A 628 21.99 -11.93 10.41
N TYR A 629 21.38 -13.12 10.42
CA TYR A 629 22.04 -14.33 9.95
C TYR A 629 22.28 -14.26 8.43
N GLU A 630 23.24 -15.04 7.93
CA GLU A 630 23.47 -15.18 6.49
C GLU A 630 22.49 -16.19 5.85
N PRO A 631 22.15 -16.04 4.56
CA PRO A 631 21.37 -17.06 3.86
C PRO A 631 22.18 -18.35 3.70
N PRO A 632 21.57 -19.54 3.83
CA PRO A 632 22.25 -20.82 3.69
C PRO A 632 22.97 -20.94 2.34
N ILE A 633 24.27 -21.22 2.41
CA ILE A 633 25.18 -21.23 1.25
C ILE A 633 24.87 -22.46 0.39
N LYS A 634 24.33 -22.22 -0.82
CA LYS A 634 24.23 -23.28 -1.83
C LYS A 634 25.64 -23.71 -2.25
N VAL A 635 26.05 -24.91 -1.82
CA VAL A 635 27.30 -25.57 -2.21
C VAL A 635 27.29 -25.76 -3.73
N LYS A 636 27.93 -24.83 -4.44
CA LYS A 636 28.11 -24.93 -5.89
C LYS A 636 29.13 -26.02 -6.19
N HIS A 637 28.66 -27.22 -6.49
CA HIS A 637 29.44 -28.18 -7.26
C HIS A 637 29.92 -27.49 -8.55
N LYS A 638 31.21 -27.19 -8.62
CA LYS A 638 31.85 -26.64 -9.83
C LYS A 638 31.83 -27.75 -10.90
N LYS A 639 30.78 -27.81 -11.72
CA LYS A 639 30.79 -28.56 -13.00
C LYS A 639 32.10 -28.18 -13.72
N PRO A 640 33.04 -29.10 -13.95
CA PRO A 640 34.40 -28.75 -14.37
C PRO A 640 34.38 -28.09 -15.75
N SER A 641 35.01 -26.92 -15.87
CA SER A 641 34.93 -26.11 -17.09
C SER A 641 35.52 -26.84 -18.30
N LEU A 642 34.73 -26.92 -19.37
CA LEU A 642 35.06 -27.62 -20.61
C LEU A 642 36.32 -27.06 -21.31
N LEU A 643 36.68 -25.82 -21.01
CA LEU A 643 37.88 -25.13 -21.51
C LEU A 643 39.21 -25.76 -21.05
N SER A 644 39.19 -26.65 -20.06
CA SER A 644 40.38 -27.36 -19.57
C SER A 644 40.92 -28.46 -20.51
N LYS A 645 40.17 -28.86 -21.56
CA LYS A 645 40.55 -29.96 -22.46
C LYS A 645 41.13 -29.55 -23.83
N LEU A 646 41.22 -28.26 -24.16
CA LEU A 646 41.64 -27.82 -25.50
C LEU A 646 43.12 -27.39 -25.63
N CYS A 647 43.84 -27.21 -24.51
CA CYS A 647 45.22 -26.69 -24.51
C CYS A 647 46.25 -27.75 -24.07
N GLY A 648 46.37 -28.83 -24.85
CA GLY A 648 47.48 -29.78 -24.71
C GLY A 648 48.78 -29.20 -25.26
N GLY A 649 49.54 -28.47 -24.44
CA GLY A 649 50.79 -27.81 -24.84
C GLY A 649 51.91 -28.02 -23.82
N SER A 650 52.85 -28.91 -24.11
CA SER A 650 53.91 -29.31 -23.17
C SER A 650 55.26 -28.64 -23.45
N ARG A 651 55.87 -28.00 -22.43
CA ARG A 651 57.33 -27.86 -22.32
C ARG A 651 57.79 -27.53 -20.89
N LYS A 652 58.95 -28.07 -20.52
CA LYS A 652 59.55 -28.02 -19.17
C LYS A 652 60.42 -26.77 -18.98
N LYS A 653 60.60 -26.33 -17.72
CA LYS A 653 61.93 -25.98 -17.19
C LYS A 653 62.05 -26.26 -15.68
N ASN A 654 63.26 -26.60 -15.28
CA ASN A 654 63.74 -26.96 -13.94
C ASN A 654 64.23 -25.69 -13.17
N SER A 655 64.48 -25.66 -11.84
CA SER A 655 64.12 -26.54 -10.71
C SER A 655 64.69 -26.02 -9.37
N LYS A 656 64.03 -26.31 -8.23
CA LYS A 656 64.58 -26.35 -6.84
C LYS A 656 64.98 -24.98 -6.24
N SER A 657 64.97 -24.76 -4.93
CA SER A 657 65.13 -25.70 -3.79
C SER A 657 64.09 -25.63 -2.66
N LYS A 658 63.91 -26.79 -1.99
CA LYS A 658 63.78 -27.06 -0.52
C LYS A 658 63.41 -25.89 0.42
N LYS A 659 62.57 -26.06 1.45
CA LYS A 659 62.16 -27.25 2.26
C LYS A 659 60.63 -27.15 2.58
N ASP A 660 59.91 -28.00 3.34
CA ASP A 660 60.25 -29.13 4.22
C ASP A 660 59.11 -30.21 4.30
N SER A 661 59.22 -31.10 5.30
CA SER A 661 58.34 -32.19 5.77
C SER A 661 56.83 -31.95 5.97
N ASP A 662 56.06 -33.02 5.72
CA ASP A 662 54.63 -33.21 6.02
C ASP A 662 54.27 -33.28 7.51
N LYS A 663 52.97 -33.08 7.79
CA LYS A 663 52.22 -33.98 8.69
C LYS A 663 50.72 -33.98 8.38
N SER A 664 50.15 -35.18 8.23
CA SER A 664 48.72 -35.39 7.98
C SER A 664 47.86 -35.09 9.22
N LYS A 665 46.69 -34.47 9.04
CA LYS A 665 45.55 -34.64 9.96
C LYS A 665 44.41 -35.33 9.21
N SER A 666 43.91 -36.42 9.80
CA SER A 666 42.74 -37.16 9.35
C SER A 666 41.48 -36.30 9.44
N GLY A 667 40.53 -36.50 8.54
CA GLY A 667 39.22 -35.84 8.63
C GLY A 667 38.49 -36.19 9.93
N ARG A 668 37.83 -35.21 10.52
CA ARG A 668 36.86 -35.39 11.60
C ARG A 668 35.54 -34.79 11.13
N HIS A 669 34.45 -35.55 11.25
CA HIS A 669 33.11 -35.06 10.98
C HIS A 669 32.75 -34.00 12.02
N THR A 670 32.13 -32.90 11.60
CA THR A 670 31.63 -31.83 12.49
C THR A 670 30.29 -31.36 11.94
N ASP A 671 29.25 -31.43 12.77
CA ASP A 671 27.89 -31.11 12.34
C ASP A 671 27.68 -29.62 12.07
N SER A 672 26.80 -29.30 11.13
CA SER A 672 26.70 -27.97 10.50
C SER A 672 25.87 -26.96 11.30
N THR A 673 25.99 -26.96 12.62
CA THR A 673 25.10 -26.22 13.55
C THR A 673 25.75 -25.01 14.23
N VAL A 674 27.02 -24.70 13.90
CA VAL A 674 27.77 -23.56 14.45
C VAL A 674 28.27 -22.65 13.32
N PRO A 675 28.12 -21.32 13.38
CA PRO A 675 28.61 -20.42 12.34
C PRO A 675 30.14 -20.32 12.31
N VAL A 676 30.74 -20.48 11.13
CA VAL A 676 32.16 -20.15 10.91
C VAL A 676 32.29 -18.65 10.64
N PHE A 677 32.88 -17.91 11.57
CA PHE A 677 33.26 -16.50 11.39
C PHE A 677 34.73 -16.35 10.99
N ASN A 678 35.11 -15.16 10.52
CA ASN A 678 36.48 -14.85 10.10
C ASN A 678 37.47 -15.07 11.25
N LEU A 679 38.59 -15.74 10.96
CA LEU A 679 39.56 -16.23 11.96
C LEU A 679 40.96 -15.65 11.67
N ASP A 680 41.00 -14.37 11.27
CA ASP A 680 42.22 -13.66 10.88
C ASP A 680 42.72 -12.67 11.97
N ASP A 681 41.89 -12.31 12.96
CA ASP A 681 42.16 -11.25 13.96
C ASP A 681 42.50 -11.78 15.38
N ILE A 682 42.58 -13.11 15.60
CA ILE A 682 42.90 -13.70 16.93
C ILE A 682 43.83 -14.92 16.79
N GLU A 683 45.05 -14.73 16.27
CA GLU A 683 46.13 -15.74 16.31
C GLU A 683 47.41 -15.20 16.98
N GLU A 684 47.26 -14.60 18.18
CA GLU A 684 48.41 -14.23 19.02
C GLU A 684 48.12 -14.49 20.52
N GLY A 685 48.56 -15.65 21.04
CA GLY A 685 48.77 -15.85 22.49
C GLY A 685 48.25 -17.14 23.13
N VAL A 686 49.21 -17.93 23.65
CA VAL A 686 49.09 -18.93 24.74
C VAL A 686 48.40 -20.28 24.41
N GLU A 687 49.21 -21.34 24.40
CA GLU A 687 48.79 -22.75 24.42
C GLU A 687 48.37 -23.18 25.84
N GLY A 688 47.26 -23.91 26.01
CA GLY A 688 46.76 -24.30 27.35
C GLY A 688 45.65 -25.35 27.37
N ALA A 689 45.95 -26.57 26.90
CA ALA A 689 44.94 -27.63 26.72
C ALA A 689 44.17 -27.99 28.01
N GLY A 690 42.82 -27.95 27.91
CA GLY A 690 41.89 -28.43 28.95
C GLY A 690 40.92 -27.38 29.49
N PHE A 691 41.16 -26.09 29.22
CA PHE A 691 40.27 -24.98 29.65
C PHE A 691 39.51 -24.31 28.48
N ASP A 692 39.77 -24.71 27.23
CA ASP A 692 39.30 -24.00 26.04
C ASP A 692 37.84 -24.28 25.68
N ASP A 693 37.27 -25.46 25.96
CA ASP A 693 35.88 -25.76 25.57
C ASP A 693 34.86 -24.92 26.36
N GLU A 694 35.04 -24.80 27.69
CA GLU A 694 34.22 -23.91 28.53
C GLU A 694 34.45 -22.43 28.15
N LYS A 695 35.70 -22.04 27.92
CA LYS A 695 36.06 -20.67 27.49
C LYS A 695 35.49 -20.33 26.10
N ALA A 696 35.44 -21.28 25.17
CA ALA A 696 34.84 -21.11 23.85
C ALA A 696 33.30 -21.05 23.92
N LEU A 697 32.67 -21.87 24.77
CA LEU A 697 31.23 -21.82 25.01
C LEU A 697 30.84 -20.50 25.70
N LEU A 698 31.61 -20.05 26.69
CA LEU A 698 31.45 -18.74 27.34
C LEU A 698 31.68 -17.58 26.36
N MET A 699 32.72 -17.60 25.52
CA MET A 699 32.91 -16.57 24.50
C MET A 699 31.82 -16.60 23.43
N SER A 700 31.30 -17.78 23.07
CA SER A 700 30.14 -17.92 22.20
C SER A 700 28.89 -17.30 22.83
N GLN A 701 28.61 -17.60 24.10
CA GLN A 701 27.49 -17.02 24.85
C GLN A 701 27.65 -15.50 25.00
N MET A 702 28.82 -15.00 25.42
CA MET A 702 29.11 -13.55 25.48
C MET A 702 28.98 -12.88 24.11
N SER A 703 29.30 -13.57 23.00
CA SER A 703 29.07 -13.04 21.66
C SER A 703 27.57 -12.96 21.31
N LEU A 704 26.75 -13.92 21.78
CA LEU A 704 25.30 -13.90 21.61
C LEU A 704 24.64 -12.84 22.50
N GLU A 705 25.07 -12.69 23.74
CA GLU A 705 24.60 -11.63 24.67
C GLU A 705 24.95 -10.24 24.16
N LYS A 706 26.20 -10.03 23.70
CA LYS A 706 26.58 -8.78 23.02
C LYS A 706 25.79 -8.54 21.74
N ARG A 707 25.46 -9.60 20.97
CA ARG A 707 24.75 -9.46 19.70
C ARG A 707 23.26 -9.16 19.89
N PHE A 708 22.59 -9.91 20.76
CA PHE A 708 21.13 -9.93 20.88
C PHE A 708 20.58 -9.24 22.14
N GLY A 709 21.41 -9.02 23.16
CA GLY A 709 21.05 -8.44 24.45
C GLY A 709 21.09 -9.46 25.60
N MET A 710 20.95 -8.97 26.84
CA MET A 710 21.18 -9.75 28.08
C MET A 710 20.10 -10.81 28.41
N SER A 711 19.03 -10.94 27.61
CA SER A 711 17.94 -11.86 27.90
C SER A 711 18.25 -13.28 27.40
N ALA A 712 18.53 -14.19 28.34
CA ALA A 712 18.74 -15.60 28.02
C ALA A 712 17.52 -16.25 27.36
N VAL A 713 16.29 -15.87 27.76
CA VAL A 713 15.03 -16.37 27.18
C VAL A 713 14.87 -15.92 25.73
N PHE A 714 15.16 -14.64 25.44
CA PHE A 714 15.15 -14.12 24.08
C PHE A 714 16.22 -14.82 23.22
N VAL A 715 17.46 -14.92 23.71
CA VAL A 715 18.55 -15.62 22.99
C VAL A 715 18.17 -17.06 22.67
N ALA A 716 17.67 -17.83 23.65
CA ALA A 716 17.20 -19.20 23.44
C ALA A 716 16.08 -19.28 22.39
N SER A 717 15.11 -18.37 22.44
CA SER A 717 14.03 -18.27 21.44
C SER A 717 14.56 -17.97 20.02
N THR A 718 15.61 -17.14 19.88
CA THR A 718 16.21 -16.86 18.55
C THR A 718 16.95 -18.04 17.91
N LEU A 719 17.29 -19.07 18.69
CA LEU A 719 17.96 -20.28 18.21
C LEU A 719 16.98 -21.35 17.66
N MET A 720 15.68 -21.17 17.85
CA MET A 720 14.64 -22.09 17.38
C MET A 720 14.25 -21.77 15.92
N GLU A 721 14.89 -22.43 14.94
CA GLU A 721 14.68 -22.15 13.49
C GLU A 721 13.20 -22.32 13.05
N ASN A 722 12.48 -23.27 13.64
CA ASN A 722 11.05 -23.50 13.37
C ASN A 722 10.10 -22.54 14.12
N GLY A 723 10.63 -21.66 14.97
CA GLY A 723 9.84 -20.78 15.83
C GLY A 723 9.15 -21.49 17.01
N GLY A 724 8.18 -20.79 17.61
CA GLY A 724 7.49 -21.23 18.82
C GLY A 724 8.23 -20.90 20.13
N VAL A 725 7.53 -21.10 21.25
CA VAL A 725 7.99 -20.75 22.61
C VAL A 725 8.41 -22.03 23.36
N PRO A 726 9.51 -22.03 24.15
CA PRO A 726 9.91 -23.18 24.95
C PRO A 726 8.81 -23.64 25.93
N PRO A 727 8.50 -24.95 26.03
CA PRO A 727 7.38 -25.46 26.83
C PRO A 727 7.60 -25.46 28.35
N THR A 728 8.74 -24.94 28.82
CA THR A 728 9.12 -24.90 30.25
C THR A 728 8.74 -23.60 30.97
N GLU A 729 8.33 -22.55 30.24
CA GLU A 729 8.03 -21.24 30.85
C GLU A 729 6.55 -21.02 31.14
N THR A 730 6.27 -20.30 32.22
CA THR A 730 4.90 -19.88 32.58
C THR A 730 4.51 -18.60 31.84
N PRO A 731 3.22 -18.37 31.51
CA PRO A 731 2.80 -17.15 30.82
C PRO A 731 3.10 -15.87 31.62
N GLU A 732 3.15 -15.95 32.95
CA GLU A 732 3.56 -14.82 33.80
C GLU A 732 5.05 -14.50 33.70
N ASN A 733 5.92 -15.51 33.63
CA ASN A 733 7.35 -15.31 33.41
C ASN A 733 7.59 -14.69 32.02
N LEU A 734 6.95 -15.24 30.99
CA LEU A 734 7.02 -14.72 29.63
C LEU A 734 6.57 -13.26 29.54
N LEU A 735 5.54 -12.85 30.31
CA LEU A 735 5.10 -11.45 30.35
C LEU A 735 6.09 -10.53 31.07
N LYS A 736 6.68 -10.97 32.20
CA LYS A 736 7.74 -10.21 32.91
C LYS A 736 8.97 -10.02 32.03
N GLU A 737 9.38 -11.08 31.34
CA GLU A 737 10.52 -11.07 30.42
C GLU A 737 10.24 -10.24 29.15
N ALA A 738 9.00 -10.30 28.64
CA ALA A 738 8.54 -9.45 27.54
C ALA A 738 8.62 -7.96 27.91
N ILE A 739 8.34 -7.58 29.17
CA ILE A 739 8.54 -6.21 29.68
C ILE A 739 10.04 -5.87 29.76
N HIS A 740 10.90 -6.80 30.20
CA HIS A 740 12.35 -6.57 30.25
C HIS A 740 12.96 -6.27 28.87
N VAL A 741 12.60 -7.03 27.83
CA VAL A 741 13.18 -6.83 26.48
C VAL A 741 12.69 -5.57 25.75
N ILE A 742 11.67 -4.88 26.26
CA ILE A 742 11.21 -3.56 25.75
C ILE A 742 11.67 -2.37 26.61
N SER A 743 12.56 -2.60 27.59
CA SER A 743 13.16 -1.55 28.42
C SER A 743 14.10 -0.64 27.62
N CYS A 744 14.23 0.62 28.05
CA CYS A 744 14.88 1.66 27.25
C CYS A 744 16.40 1.46 27.08
N GLY A 745 17.07 0.89 28.09
CA GLY A 745 18.51 0.60 28.07
C GLY A 745 18.89 -0.77 27.52
N TYR A 746 17.93 -1.54 26.99
CA TYR A 746 18.21 -2.89 26.46
C TYR A 746 19.17 -2.86 25.24
N GLU A 747 19.15 -1.78 24.47
CA GLU A 747 19.87 -1.68 23.20
C GLU A 747 21.31 -1.15 23.35
N ASP A 748 21.63 -0.43 24.44
CA ASP A 748 22.86 0.37 24.64
C ASP A 748 24.20 -0.37 24.46
N LYS A 749 24.21 -1.69 24.67
CA LYS A 749 25.41 -2.55 24.61
C LYS A 749 25.31 -3.63 23.53
N SER A 750 24.32 -3.51 22.65
CA SER A 750 23.93 -4.56 21.70
C SER A 750 24.15 -4.15 20.24
N ASP A 751 24.14 -5.13 19.33
CA ASP A 751 24.22 -4.89 17.88
C ASP A 751 22.85 -4.48 17.24
N TRP A 752 21.81 -4.27 18.06
CA TRP A 752 20.49 -3.79 17.60
C TRP A 752 20.56 -2.40 16.95
N GLY A 753 19.84 -2.23 15.83
CA GLY A 753 19.85 -0.98 15.07
C GLY A 753 21.15 -0.70 14.29
N MET A 754 22.28 -1.25 14.69
CA MET A 754 23.57 -1.11 14.00
C MET A 754 23.79 -2.23 12.97
N GLU A 755 23.56 -3.48 13.36
CA GLU A 755 23.68 -4.66 12.50
C GLU A 755 22.35 -5.44 12.38
N ILE A 756 21.46 -5.33 13.37
CA ILE A 756 20.31 -6.22 13.58
C ILE A 756 18.99 -5.45 13.60
N GLY A 757 17.94 -6.06 13.03
CA GLY A 757 16.61 -5.48 12.93
C GLY A 757 16.54 -4.35 11.90
N TRP A 758 15.69 -3.37 12.18
CA TRP A 758 15.59 -2.11 11.45
C TRP A 758 16.77 -1.21 11.79
N ILE A 759 17.49 -0.75 10.76
CA ILE A 759 18.77 -0.06 10.88
C ILE A 759 18.58 1.42 11.21
N TYR A 760 19.31 1.92 12.21
CA TYR A 760 19.23 3.28 12.72
C TYR A 760 20.10 4.27 11.91
N GLY A 761 19.87 5.56 12.09
CA GLY A 761 20.71 6.64 11.54
C GLY A 761 20.19 7.33 10.27
N SER A 762 18.99 6.99 9.78
CA SER A 762 18.32 7.71 8.70
C SER A 762 16.81 7.85 8.94
N VAL A 763 16.18 8.86 8.32
CA VAL A 763 14.73 9.06 8.21
C VAL A 763 14.06 8.08 7.23
N THR A 764 14.84 7.31 6.46
CA THR A 764 14.38 6.19 5.62
C THR A 764 15.07 4.89 6.04
N GLU A 765 14.70 4.36 7.20
CA GLU A 765 15.23 3.10 7.74
C GLU A 765 14.87 1.88 6.86
N ASP A 766 13.81 2.00 6.04
CA ASP A 766 13.26 0.93 5.21
C ASP A 766 14.21 0.52 4.08
N ILE A 767 14.58 1.47 3.22
CA ILE A 767 15.51 1.22 2.10
C ILE A 767 16.87 0.77 2.64
N LEU A 768 17.33 1.37 3.74
CA LEU A 768 18.59 1.04 4.41
C LEU A 768 18.60 -0.40 4.98
N THR A 769 17.52 -0.82 5.64
CA THR A 769 17.37 -2.19 6.17
C THR A 769 17.34 -3.21 5.03
N GLY A 770 16.56 -2.97 3.98
CA GLY A 770 16.54 -3.82 2.79
C GLY A 770 17.92 -3.96 2.13
N PHE A 771 18.63 -2.84 1.98
CA PHE A 771 20.00 -2.80 1.45
C PHE A 771 20.98 -3.64 2.30
N LYS A 772 20.96 -3.49 3.63
CA LYS A 772 21.80 -4.27 4.56
C LYS A 772 21.54 -5.78 4.44
N MET A 773 20.27 -6.20 4.28
CA MET A 773 19.89 -7.60 4.06
C MET A 773 20.39 -8.12 2.70
N HIS A 774 20.20 -7.35 1.62
CA HIS A 774 20.67 -7.72 0.28
C HIS A 774 22.21 -7.75 0.18
N ALA A 775 22.91 -6.91 0.94
CA ALA A 775 24.37 -6.94 1.03
C ALA A 775 24.91 -8.24 1.66
N ARG A 776 24.20 -8.82 2.65
CA ARG A 776 24.45 -10.17 3.20
C ARG A 776 24.15 -11.31 2.19
N GLY A 777 23.55 -11.00 1.04
CA GLY A 777 23.26 -11.93 -0.04
C GLY A 777 21.85 -12.53 -0.03
N TRP A 778 20.98 -12.06 0.85
CA TRP A 778 19.58 -12.47 0.83
C TRP A 778 18.87 -12.00 -0.44
N ARG A 779 17.81 -12.72 -0.83
CA ARG A 779 16.92 -12.37 -1.94
C ARG A 779 15.58 -11.85 -1.42
N SER A 780 14.99 -10.83 -2.02
CA SER A 780 13.57 -10.53 -1.83
C SER A 780 12.71 -10.95 -3.03
N ILE A 781 11.40 -10.87 -2.87
CA ILE A 781 10.40 -11.24 -3.88
C ILE A 781 9.35 -10.14 -4.00
N TYR A 782 8.98 -9.80 -5.22
CA TYR A 782 7.82 -8.95 -5.49
C TYR A 782 6.59 -9.81 -5.81
N CYS A 783 5.50 -9.62 -5.06
CA CYS A 783 4.23 -10.32 -5.28
C CYS A 783 3.15 -9.32 -5.72
N MET A 784 2.51 -9.56 -6.87
CA MET A 784 1.43 -8.73 -7.41
C MET A 784 0.17 -9.59 -7.65
N PRO A 785 -0.67 -9.80 -6.63
CA PRO A 785 -1.94 -10.51 -6.79
C PRO A 785 -2.95 -9.72 -7.65
N LYS A 786 -3.96 -10.45 -8.19
CA LYS A 786 -5.01 -9.90 -9.05
C LYS A 786 -5.91 -8.88 -8.33
N LEU A 787 -6.18 -9.13 -7.04
CA LEU A 787 -6.74 -8.17 -6.10
C LEU A 787 -5.59 -7.64 -5.24
N ALA A 788 -5.48 -6.33 -5.09
CA ALA A 788 -4.40 -5.73 -4.29
C ALA A 788 -4.39 -6.31 -2.86
N ALA A 789 -3.24 -6.79 -2.41
CA ALA A 789 -3.08 -7.40 -1.07
C ALA A 789 -3.43 -6.39 0.04
N PHE A 790 -2.77 -5.25 0.00
CA PHE A 790 -2.89 -4.16 0.96
C PHE A 790 -3.36 -2.89 0.26
N LYS A 791 -4.08 -2.05 1.01
CA LYS A 791 -4.53 -0.74 0.58
C LYS A 791 -4.42 0.26 1.71
N GLY A 792 -4.24 1.55 1.42
CA GLY A 792 -4.21 2.58 2.44
C GLY A 792 -4.65 3.97 1.98
N SER A 793 -4.54 4.96 2.88
CA SER A 793 -4.99 6.34 2.65
C SER A 793 -3.88 7.22 2.03
N ALA A 794 -4.07 7.65 0.78
CA ALA A 794 -3.16 8.62 0.15
C ALA A 794 -3.23 10.00 0.83
N PRO A 795 -2.12 10.76 0.90
CA PRO A 795 -2.17 12.16 1.32
C PRO A 795 -3.00 12.98 0.31
N ILE A 796 -4.04 13.64 0.82
CA ILE A 796 -5.12 14.21 0.00
C ILE A 796 -4.68 15.52 -0.69
N ASN A 797 -3.93 16.38 0.00
CA ASN A 797 -3.48 17.67 -0.53
C ASN A 797 -2.00 17.63 -1.02
N LEU A 798 -1.65 18.58 -1.89
CA LEU A 798 -0.31 18.69 -2.48
C LEU A 798 0.80 18.95 -1.43
N THR A 799 0.50 19.72 -0.40
CA THR A 799 1.50 20.16 0.59
C THR A 799 1.99 18.97 1.42
N ASP A 800 1.10 18.12 1.90
CA ASP A 800 1.45 16.91 2.65
C ASP A 800 2.11 15.85 1.75
N ARG A 801 1.72 15.77 0.46
CA ARG A 801 2.40 14.94 -0.54
C ARG A 801 3.84 15.42 -0.80
N LEU A 802 4.09 16.74 -0.86
CA LEU A 802 5.45 17.28 -0.98
C LEU A 802 6.27 17.13 0.30
N ASN A 803 5.66 17.27 1.48
CA ASN A 803 6.31 16.97 2.76
C ASN A 803 6.69 15.48 2.89
N GLN A 804 5.87 14.56 2.36
CA GLN A 804 6.22 13.13 2.28
C GLN A 804 7.44 12.90 1.38
N VAL A 805 7.46 13.50 0.18
CA VAL A 805 8.57 13.38 -0.78
C VAL A 805 9.85 14.06 -0.25
N LEU A 806 9.73 15.17 0.49
CA LEU A 806 10.83 15.83 1.20
C LEU A 806 11.48 14.87 2.20
N ARG A 807 10.70 14.15 3.01
CA ARG A 807 11.21 13.15 3.97
C ARG A 807 11.95 12.01 3.27
N TRP A 808 11.41 11.48 2.17
CA TRP A 808 12.05 10.43 1.37
C TRP A 808 13.38 10.89 0.75
N ALA A 809 13.40 12.09 0.18
CA ALA A 809 14.60 12.66 -0.41
C ALA A 809 15.67 12.99 0.65
N LEU A 810 15.27 13.48 1.83
CA LEU A 810 16.18 13.78 2.94
C LEU A 810 16.83 12.50 3.48
N GLY A 811 16.04 11.44 3.74
CA GLY A 811 16.58 10.15 4.17
C GLY A 811 17.51 9.52 3.13
N SER A 812 17.19 9.65 1.83
CA SER A 812 18.06 9.20 0.74
C SER A 812 19.42 9.94 0.72
N VAL A 813 19.42 11.25 1.00
CA VAL A 813 20.65 12.07 1.15
C VAL A 813 21.42 11.70 2.43
N GLU A 814 20.74 11.44 3.55
CA GLU A 814 21.40 10.90 4.76
C GLU A 814 22.10 9.57 4.47
N ILE A 815 21.45 8.62 3.78
CA ILE A 815 22.07 7.35 3.39
C ILE A 815 23.28 7.58 2.48
N LEU A 816 23.20 8.49 1.51
CA LEU A 816 24.28 8.81 0.56
C LEU A 816 25.56 9.31 1.25
N PHE A 817 25.44 10.05 2.35
CA PHE A 817 26.57 10.55 3.14
C PHE A 817 26.91 9.66 4.36
N SER A 818 26.10 8.64 4.66
CA SER A 818 26.34 7.71 5.76
C SER A 818 27.46 6.69 5.48
N ARG A 819 27.92 6.00 6.53
CA ARG A 819 28.75 4.79 6.45
C ARG A 819 28.19 3.70 5.51
N HIS A 820 26.86 3.69 5.29
CA HIS A 820 26.15 2.66 4.53
C HIS A 820 25.86 3.04 3.07
N CYS A 821 26.47 4.08 2.53
CA CYS A 821 26.28 4.48 1.13
C CYS A 821 26.59 3.33 0.14
N PRO A 822 25.67 2.96 -0.78
CA PRO A 822 25.85 1.87 -1.74
C PRO A 822 27.06 2.00 -2.70
N ILE A 823 27.63 3.21 -2.83
CA ILE A 823 28.79 3.51 -3.68
C ILE A 823 30.06 2.84 -3.14
N TRP A 824 30.24 2.74 -1.82
CA TRP A 824 31.43 2.16 -1.18
C TRP A 824 31.13 1.07 -0.15
N TYR A 825 29.92 0.98 0.41
CA TYR A 825 29.59 -0.02 1.42
C TYR A 825 29.43 -1.44 0.85
N GLY A 826 29.92 -2.44 1.57
CA GLY A 826 29.59 -3.86 1.32
C GLY A 826 30.11 -4.43 -0.01
N TYR A 827 31.31 -4.07 -0.45
CA TYR A 827 31.95 -4.69 -1.62
C TYR A 827 32.46 -6.12 -1.38
N SER A 828 32.73 -6.46 -0.12
CA SER A 828 32.91 -7.85 0.36
C SER A 828 31.59 -8.64 0.45
N GLY A 829 30.45 -7.96 0.31
CA GLY A 829 29.12 -8.57 0.36
C GLY A 829 28.72 -9.29 -0.93
N ARG A 830 27.58 -9.98 -0.88
CA ARG A 830 27.07 -10.84 -1.97
C ARG A 830 26.04 -10.14 -2.88
N LEU A 831 26.00 -8.81 -2.84
CA LEU A 831 25.10 -7.96 -3.63
C LEU A 831 25.43 -8.02 -5.13
N LYS A 832 24.41 -8.20 -5.98
CA LYS A 832 24.60 -8.20 -7.45
C LYS A 832 24.98 -6.80 -7.96
N PHE A 833 25.85 -6.75 -8.97
CA PHE A 833 26.28 -5.49 -9.60
C PHE A 833 25.11 -4.60 -10.10
N LEU A 834 24.15 -5.21 -10.79
CA LEU A 834 22.97 -4.49 -11.32
C LEU A 834 21.98 -4.06 -10.21
N GLU A 835 22.01 -4.76 -9.06
CA GLU A 835 21.25 -4.38 -7.85
C GLU A 835 21.92 -3.19 -7.15
N ARG A 836 23.25 -3.20 -7.05
CA ARG A 836 24.02 -2.03 -6.57
C ARG A 836 23.74 -0.79 -7.41
N PHE A 837 23.62 -0.93 -8.73
CA PHE A 837 23.23 0.17 -9.62
C PHE A 837 21.84 0.74 -9.27
N ALA A 838 20.87 -0.11 -8.94
CA ALA A 838 19.56 0.33 -8.46
C ALA A 838 19.66 1.10 -7.14
N TYR A 839 20.36 0.56 -6.14
CA TYR A 839 20.56 1.24 -4.84
C TYR A 839 21.34 2.56 -4.95
N VAL A 840 22.29 2.66 -5.88
CA VAL A 840 22.99 3.91 -6.20
C VAL A 840 22.05 4.92 -6.86
N ASN A 841 21.16 4.50 -7.75
CA ASN A 841 20.11 5.38 -8.31
C ASN A 841 19.16 5.88 -7.19
N THR A 842 18.71 4.99 -6.31
CA THR A 842 17.81 5.30 -5.19
C THR A 842 18.44 6.21 -4.12
N THR A 843 19.76 6.32 -4.04
CA THR A 843 20.43 7.27 -3.12
C THR A 843 20.86 8.58 -3.79
N ILE A 844 21.21 8.56 -5.08
CA ILE A 844 21.64 9.76 -5.83
C ILE A 844 20.46 10.59 -6.38
N TYR A 845 19.27 10.02 -6.59
CA TYR A 845 18.16 10.73 -7.27
C TYR A 845 17.83 12.15 -6.74
N PRO A 846 17.94 12.48 -5.44
CA PRO A 846 17.66 13.84 -4.96
C PRO A 846 18.64 14.88 -5.51
N LEU A 847 19.92 14.52 -5.72
CA LEU A 847 20.95 15.43 -6.25
C LEU A 847 20.61 15.91 -7.67
N THR A 848 19.85 15.13 -8.45
CA THR A 848 19.39 15.51 -9.79
C THR A 848 18.46 16.74 -9.78
N SER A 849 17.94 17.16 -8.62
CA SER A 849 17.26 18.45 -8.44
C SER A 849 18.08 19.66 -8.87
N VAL A 850 19.39 19.66 -8.58
CA VAL A 850 20.28 20.81 -8.85
C VAL A 850 20.48 21.03 -10.36
N PRO A 851 20.91 20.05 -11.17
CA PRO A 851 20.97 20.20 -12.62
C PRO A 851 19.57 20.37 -13.24
N LEU A 852 18.50 19.83 -12.65
CA LEU A 852 17.13 20.08 -13.12
C LEU A 852 16.72 21.55 -12.96
N LEU A 853 17.01 22.18 -11.81
CA LEU A 853 16.72 23.60 -11.59
C LEU A 853 17.51 24.48 -12.58
N LEU A 854 18.79 24.19 -12.78
CA LEU A 854 19.63 24.89 -13.77
C LEU A 854 19.09 24.69 -15.19
N TYR A 855 18.80 23.46 -15.59
CA TYR A 855 18.30 23.15 -16.93
C TYR A 855 16.92 23.76 -17.21
N CYS A 856 16.05 23.88 -16.21
CA CYS A 856 14.74 24.55 -16.36
C CYS A 856 14.81 26.09 -16.33
N THR A 857 15.90 26.69 -15.83
CA THR A 857 16.11 28.16 -15.87
C THR A 857 16.82 28.63 -17.14
N LEU A 858 17.67 27.78 -17.74
CA LEU A 858 18.38 28.04 -19.00
C LEU A 858 17.50 28.60 -20.15
N PRO A 859 16.27 28.12 -20.42
CA PRO A 859 15.43 28.64 -21.51
C PRO A 859 15.04 30.10 -21.31
N ALA A 860 14.65 30.47 -20.08
CA ALA A 860 14.31 31.85 -19.73
C ALA A 860 15.54 32.77 -19.88
N VAL A 861 16.71 32.33 -19.40
CA VAL A 861 17.96 33.10 -19.56
C VAL A 861 18.32 33.31 -21.04
N CYS A 862 18.10 32.32 -21.91
CA CYS A 862 18.30 32.46 -23.37
C CYS A 862 17.30 33.40 -24.04
N LEU A 863 16.08 33.53 -23.49
CA LEU A 863 15.08 34.48 -23.96
C LEU A 863 15.44 35.92 -23.53
N PHE A 864 15.88 36.14 -22.28
CA PHE A 864 16.28 37.46 -21.79
C PHE A 864 17.60 37.99 -22.36
N THR A 865 18.65 37.15 -22.40
CA THR A 865 19.99 37.56 -22.89
C THR A 865 20.11 37.58 -24.42
N ASN A 866 19.08 37.10 -25.11
CA ASN A 866 19.08 36.68 -26.51
C ASN A 866 20.21 35.68 -26.93
N GLN A 867 21.04 35.17 -26.02
CA GLN A 867 22.00 34.11 -26.33
C GLN A 867 21.29 32.76 -26.60
N PHE A 868 22.03 31.77 -27.12
CA PHE A 868 21.49 30.43 -27.37
C PHE A 868 22.54 29.35 -27.10
N ILE A 869 22.09 28.23 -26.52
CA ILE A 869 22.90 27.13 -25.98
C ILE A 869 23.41 26.16 -27.05
N ILE A 870 22.75 26.16 -28.21
CA ILE A 870 23.02 25.27 -29.34
C ILE A 870 23.63 26.15 -30.45
N PRO A 871 24.70 25.71 -31.14
CA PRO A 871 25.21 26.42 -32.31
C PRO A 871 24.15 26.45 -33.44
N GLN A 872 24.40 27.23 -34.50
CA GLN A 872 23.52 27.24 -35.67
C GLN A 872 23.32 25.80 -36.18
N ILE A 873 22.06 25.41 -36.39
CA ILE A 873 21.69 24.01 -36.55
C ILE A 873 22.08 23.52 -37.95
N SER A 874 23.19 22.80 -38.02
CA SER A 874 23.61 22.08 -39.24
C SER A 874 22.73 20.87 -39.49
N ASN A 875 22.71 20.36 -40.73
CA ASN A 875 21.98 19.13 -41.09
C ASN A 875 22.38 17.94 -40.18
N ILE A 876 23.65 17.86 -39.79
CA ILE A 876 24.17 16.82 -38.88
C ILE A 876 23.63 17.01 -37.46
N ALA A 877 23.56 18.25 -36.95
CA ALA A 877 22.96 18.54 -35.65
C ALA A 877 21.49 18.12 -35.61
N SER A 878 20.70 18.49 -36.62
CA SER A 878 19.28 18.12 -36.75
C SER A 878 19.06 16.61 -36.65
N ILE A 879 19.92 15.81 -37.31
CA ILE A 879 19.83 14.35 -37.28
C ILE A 879 20.03 13.80 -35.86
N TRP A 880 21.02 14.29 -35.10
CA TRP A 880 21.25 13.82 -33.73
C TRP A 880 20.13 14.22 -32.76
N PHE A 881 19.66 15.47 -32.81
CA PHE A 881 18.53 15.91 -31.99
C PHE A 881 17.25 15.13 -32.32
N LEU A 882 16.91 14.97 -33.61
CA LEU A 882 15.73 14.21 -34.03
C LEU A 882 15.81 12.74 -33.63
N SER A 883 16.98 12.10 -33.83
CA SER A 883 17.21 10.71 -33.44
C SER A 883 17.06 10.53 -31.93
N LEU A 884 17.56 11.48 -31.12
CA LEU A 884 17.40 11.45 -29.67
C LEU A 884 15.92 11.52 -29.27
N PHE A 885 15.16 12.51 -29.77
CA PHE A 885 13.73 12.63 -29.48
C PHE A 885 12.93 11.38 -29.91
N LEU A 886 13.13 10.89 -31.12
CA LEU A 886 12.46 9.67 -31.61
C LEU A 886 12.81 8.45 -30.75
N SER A 887 14.05 8.30 -30.32
CA SER A 887 14.47 7.21 -29.43
C SER A 887 13.84 7.30 -28.04
N ILE A 888 13.63 8.52 -27.50
CA ILE A 888 12.95 8.75 -26.22
C ILE A 888 11.49 8.30 -26.32
N PHE A 889 10.74 8.77 -27.31
CA PHE A 889 9.35 8.39 -27.51
C PHE A 889 9.19 6.88 -27.78
N ALA A 890 10.06 6.30 -28.61
CA ALA A 890 10.07 4.86 -28.86
C ALA A 890 10.36 4.03 -27.59
N THR A 891 11.24 4.51 -26.70
CA THR A 891 11.51 3.86 -25.41
C THR A 891 10.25 3.84 -24.55
N GLY A 892 9.63 5.00 -24.31
CA GLY A 892 8.46 5.13 -23.43
C GLY A 892 7.24 4.36 -23.94
N ILE A 893 6.97 4.39 -25.26
CA ILE A 893 5.88 3.62 -25.87
C ILE A 893 6.08 2.11 -25.69
N LEU A 894 7.32 1.61 -25.82
CA LEU A 894 7.62 0.20 -25.59
C LEU A 894 7.58 -0.17 -24.10
N GLU A 895 7.97 0.75 -23.22
CA GLU A 895 7.91 0.59 -21.75
C GLU A 895 6.47 0.40 -21.27
N MET A 896 5.58 1.34 -21.62
CA MET A 896 4.14 1.25 -21.33
C MET A 896 3.51 -0.02 -21.91
N ARG A 897 3.93 -0.46 -23.11
CA ARG A 897 3.41 -1.66 -23.78
C ARG A 897 3.76 -2.97 -23.06
N TRP A 898 4.88 -3.06 -22.34
CA TRP A 898 5.21 -4.25 -21.54
C TRP A 898 4.72 -4.15 -20.09
N SER A 899 4.70 -2.95 -19.51
CA SER A 899 4.26 -2.75 -18.13
C SER A 899 2.74 -2.88 -17.98
N GLY A 900 1.97 -2.26 -18.89
CA GLY A 900 0.52 -2.11 -18.81
C GLY A 900 0.05 -0.76 -18.25
N VAL A 901 0.96 0.17 -17.96
CA VAL A 901 0.65 1.50 -17.39
C VAL A 901 0.06 2.44 -18.46
N GLY A 902 -0.93 3.25 -18.07
CA GLY A 902 -1.57 4.24 -18.95
C GLY A 902 -0.65 5.43 -19.27
N ILE A 903 -0.75 5.97 -20.49
CA ILE A 903 0.06 7.12 -20.95
C ILE A 903 -0.16 8.38 -20.11
N ASP A 904 -1.36 8.53 -19.56
CA ASP A 904 -1.76 9.62 -18.70
C ASP A 904 -1.25 9.47 -17.26
N GLU A 905 -1.13 8.24 -16.74
CA GLU A 905 -0.44 7.97 -15.47
C GLU A 905 1.08 8.18 -15.62
N TRP A 906 1.67 7.67 -16.70
CA TRP A 906 3.08 7.86 -17.03
C TRP A 906 3.43 9.34 -17.16
N TRP A 907 2.65 10.11 -17.92
CA TRP A 907 2.88 11.56 -18.06
C TRP A 907 2.69 12.32 -16.75
N ARG A 908 1.69 11.98 -15.93
CA ARG A 908 1.50 12.56 -14.59
C ARG A 908 2.70 12.28 -13.67
N ASN A 909 3.29 11.09 -13.76
CA ASN A 909 4.50 10.74 -13.02
C ASN A 909 5.68 11.64 -13.41
N GLU A 910 5.93 11.84 -14.72
CA GLU A 910 7.03 12.70 -15.19
C GLU A 910 6.81 14.18 -14.80
N GLN A 911 5.58 14.68 -14.88
CA GLN A 911 5.24 16.02 -14.40
C GLN A 911 5.48 16.15 -12.87
N PHE A 912 5.08 15.15 -12.09
CA PHE A 912 5.31 15.15 -10.64
C PHE A 912 6.80 15.02 -10.28
N TRP A 913 7.58 14.25 -11.05
CA TRP A 913 9.04 14.18 -10.91
C TRP A 913 9.70 15.55 -11.12
N VAL A 914 9.29 16.32 -12.15
CA VAL A 914 9.80 17.70 -12.33
C VAL A 914 9.41 18.60 -11.17
N ILE A 915 8.15 18.55 -10.72
CA ILE A 915 7.65 19.38 -9.62
C ILE A 915 8.39 19.06 -8.30
N GLY A 916 8.49 17.78 -7.94
CA GLY A 916 9.21 17.31 -6.75
C GLY A 916 10.71 17.58 -6.82
N GLY A 917 11.31 17.45 -8.01
CA GLY A 917 12.70 17.78 -8.29
C GLY A 917 13.02 19.25 -8.03
N VAL A 918 12.22 20.18 -8.56
CA VAL A 918 12.40 21.63 -8.37
C VAL A 918 12.08 22.09 -6.94
N SER A 919 11.21 21.36 -6.20
CA SER A 919 10.80 21.71 -4.84
C SER A 919 11.44 20.82 -3.76
N ALA A 920 10.77 19.73 -3.39
CA ALA A 920 11.10 18.88 -2.25
C ALA A 920 12.52 18.31 -2.32
N HIS A 921 12.98 17.83 -3.48
CA HIS A 921 14.32 17.26 -3.62
C HIS A 921 15.41 18.33 -3.45
N LEU A 922 15.20 19.53 -3.99
CA LEU A 922 16.12 20.65 -3.86
C LEU A 922 16.30 21.06 -2.38
N PHE A 923 15.19 21.23 -1.65
CA PHE A 923 15.22 21.51 -0.21
C PHE A 923 15.84 20.37 0.60
N ALA A 924 15.53 19.11 0.29
CA ALA A 924 16.12 17.94 0.95
C ALA A 924 17.64 17.87 0.78
N VAL A 925 18.17 18.21 -0.40
CA VAL A 925 19.62 18.23 -0.66
C VAL A 925 20.31 19.29 0.19
N PHE A 926 19.78 20.52 0.25
CA PHE A 926 20.35 21.56 1.12
C PHE A 926 20.22 21.23 2.62
N GLN A 927 19.08 20.70 3.06
CA GLN A 927 18.85 20.29 4.45
C GLN A 927 19.76 19.12 4.86
N GLY A 928 19.89 18.10 4.02
CA GLY A 928 20.76 16.95 4.25
C GLY A 928 22.24 17.34 4.29
N LEU A 929 22.70 18.21 3.38
CA LEU A 929 24.06 18.74 3.42
C LEU A 929 24.32 19.57 4.69
N LEU A 930 23.38 20.44 5.10
CA LEU A 930 23.51 21.19 6.35
C LEU A 930 23.54 20.28 7.59
N LYS A 931 22.69 19.24 7.63
CA LYS A 931 22.68 18.25 8.72
C LYS A 931 23.99 17.46 8.79
N VAL A 932 24.51 17.00 7.65
CA VAL A 932 25.77 16.24 7.56
C VAL A 932 26.99 17.09 7.91
N LEU A 933 27.02 18.36 7.48
CA LEU A 933 28.19 19.24 7.66
C LEU A 933 28.19 20.02 9.00
N ALA A 934 27.02 20.29 9.58
CA ALA A 934 26.89 21.11 10.80
C ALA A 934 26.23 20.37 11.98
N GLY A 935 25.82 19.11 11.83
CA GLY A 935 25.21 18.30 12.89
C GLY A 935 23.81 18.75 13.33
N ILE A 936 23.18 19.68 12.59
CA ILE A 936 21.88 20.26 12.98
C ILE A 936 20.75 19.28 12.68
N ASP A 937 20.15 18.72 13.72
CA ASP A 937 19.01 17.83 13.57
C ASP A 937 17.75 18.58 13.09
N THR A 938 17.23 18.18 11.93
CA THR A 938 16.02 18.74 11.35
C THR A 938 14.78 18.19 12.06
N ASN A 939 14.01 19.07 12.71
CA ASN A 939 12.75 18.72 13.37
C ASN A 939 11.80 17.98 12.41
N PHE A 940 11.37 16.78 12.83
CA PHE A 940 10.58 15.85 12.02
C PHE A 940 9.08 16.07 12.24
N THR A 941 8.36 16.47 11.19
CA THR A 941 6.90 16.60 11.20
C THR A 941 6.25 15.37 10.58
N VAL A 942 5.35 14.73 11.33
CA VAL A 942 4.43 13.71 10.80
C VAL A 942 3.37 14.42 9.97
N THR A 943 3.19 13.98 8.72
CA THR A 943 2.11 14.44 7.84
C THR A 943 0.79 13.85 8.33
N SER A 944 -0.17 14.69 8.72
CA SER A 944 -1.50 14.27 9.19
C SER A 944 -2.20 13.36 8.16
N LYS A 945 -2.75 12.24 8.63
CA LYS A 945 -3.55 11.30 7.82
C LYS A 945 -5.02 11.33 8.22
N ALA A 946 -5.58 12.54 8.30
CA ALA A 946 -7.01 12.74 8.49
C ALA A 946 -7.79 12.14 7.30
N SER A 947 -8.84 11.39 7.63
CA SER A 947 -9.82 10.85 6.68
C SER A 947 -11.19 11.38 7.10
N ASP A 948 -11.45 12.63 6.75
CA ASP A 948 -12.65 13.33 7.22
C ASP A 948 -13.93 12.75 6.60
N GLU A 949 -15.00 12.72 7.41
CA GLU A 949 -16.22 11.97 7.10
C GLU A 949 -17.13 12.67 6.07
N ASP A 950 -16.96 13.99 5.91
CA ASP A 950 -17.64 14.78 4.90
C ASP A 950 -17.08 14.50 3.51
N GLY A 951 -17.84 13.75 2.71
CA GLY A 951 -17.48 13.35 1.34
C GLY A 951 -17.40 14.49 0.30
N ASP A 952 -17.22 15.74 0.72
CA ASP A 952 -16.96 16.87 -0.19
C ASP A 952 -15.46 16.97 -0.49
N PHE A 953 -15.15 17.01 -1.79
CA PHE A 953 -13.80 17.07 -2.33
C PHE A 953 -13.17 18.47 -2.14
N ALA A 954 -13.43 19.16 -1.03
CA ALA A 954 -12.95 20.52 -0.76
C ALA A 954 -11.48 20.56 -0.33
N GLU A 955 -11.09 19.68 0.61
CA GLU A 955 -9.72 19.50 1.12
C GLU A 955 -8.67 19.24 0.02
N LEU A 956 -9.06 18.55 -1.07
CA LEU A 956 -8.23 18.35 -2.28
C LEU A 956 -7.73 19.65 -2.94
N TYR A 957 -8.34 20.78 -2.61
CA TYR A 957 -8.02 22.11 -3.14
C TYR A 957 -7.61 23.10 -2.04
N MET A 958 -7.49 22.66 -0.77
CA MET A 958 -6.94 23.44 0.33
C MET A 958 -5.43 23.65 0.12
N PHE A 959 -5.09 24.73 -0.56
CA PHE A 959 -3.71 25.11 -0.85
C PHE A 959 -3.04 25.71 0.39
N LYS A 960 -2.27 24.91 1.13
CA LYS A 960 -1.43 25.38 2.24
C LYS A 960 -0.09 25.90 1.68
N TRP A 961 0.06 27.22 1.54
CA TRP A 961 1.29 27.84 1.02
C TRP A 961 2.48 27.50 1.93
N THR A 962 3.59 27.05 1.34
CA THR A 962 4.83 26.67 2.05
C THR A 962 6.06 27.10 1.26
N THR A 963 7.21 27.20 1.94
CA THR A 963 8.50 27.56 1.34
C THR A 963 8.94 26.63 0.21
N LEU A 964 8.53 25.36 0.24
CA LEU A 964 8.73 24.37 -0.83
C LEU A 964 8.20 24.84 -2.20
N LEU A 965 7.20 25.73 -2.21
CA LEU A 965 6.52 26.19 -3.42
C LEU A 965 7.16 27.44 -4.05
N ILE A 966 8.15 28.04 -3.38
CA ILE A 966 8.86 29.22 -3.88
C ILE A 966 9.64 28.89 -5.17
N PRO A 967 10.50 27.85 -5.25
CA PRO A 967 11.25 27.59 -6.49
C PRO A 967 10.36 27.26 -7.70
N PRO A 968 9.31 26.41 -7.61
CA PRO A 968 8.40 26.19 -8.73
C PRO A 968 7.63 27.43 -9.19
N THR A 969 7.18 28.30 -8.26
CA THR A 969 6.48 29.54 -8.63
C THR A 969 7.42 30.55 -9.28
N THR A 970 8.61 30.77 -8.72
CA THR A 970 9.64 31.62 -9.33
C THR A 970 10.03 31.12 -10.72
N LEU A 971 10.29 29.82 -10.87
CA LEU A 971 10.67 29.19 -12.13
C LEU A 971 9.60 29.34 -13.23
N LEU A 972 8.32 29.21 -12.85
CA LEU A 972 7.19 29.39 -13.75
C LEU A 972 7.03 30.86 -14.18
N ILE A 973 7.09 31.80 -13.23
CA ILE A 973 6.99 33.25 -13.52
C ILE A 973 8.14 33.69 -14.43
N VAL A 974 9.37 33.29 -14.12
CA VAL A 974 10.58 33.64 -14.89
C VAL A 974 10.52 33.10 -16.32
N ASN A 975 10.02 31.87 -16.53
CA ASN A 975 9.80 31.34 -17.89
C ASN A 975 8.66 32.07 -18.62
N LEU A 976 7.54 32.38 -17.96
CA LEU A 976 6.42 33.12 -18.58
C LEU A 976 6.82 34.54 -19.01
N VAL A 977 7.52 35.29 -18.15
CA VAL A 977 8.03 36.63 -18.49
C VAL A 977 9.11 36.54 -19.58
N GLY A 978 9.97 35.52 -19.54
CA GLY A 978 10.95 35.25 -20.61
C GLY A 978 10.30 35.02 -21.97
N VAL A 979 9.19 34.25 -22.03
CA VAL A 979 8.42 34.03 -23.26
C VAL A 979 7.88 35.35 -23.81
N VAL A 980 7.28 36.21 -22.98
CA VAL A 980 6.75 37.52 -23.41
C VAL A 980 7.89 38.44 -23.89
N ALA A 981 9.02 38.49 -23.18
CA ALA A 981 10.19 39.27 -23.58
C ALA A 981 10.77 38.80 -24.92
N GLY A 982 10.91 37.48 -25.13
CA GLY A 982 11.42 36.90 -26.37
C GLY A 982 10.53 37.18 -27.59
N PHE A 983 9.20 37.09 -27.43
CA PHE A 983 8.26 37.49 -28.48
C PHE A 983 8.36 38.98 -28.81
N SER A 984 8.42 39.86 -27.80
CA SER A 984 8.53 41.31 -28.02
C SER A 984 9.84 41.69 -28.73
N TYR A 985 10.96 41.07 -28.33
CA TYR A 985 12.26 41.24 -28.99
C TYR A 985 12.25 40.79 -30.46
N ALA A 986 11.65 39.64 -30.78
CA ALA A 986 11.59 39.14 -32.15
C ALA A 986 10.65 39.96 -33.07
N ILE A 987 9.59 40.54 -32.51
CA ILE A 987 8.72 41.49 -33.21
C ILE A 987 9.48 42.79 -33.54
N ASN A 988 10.37 43.25 -32.66
CA ASN A 988 11.20 44.43 -32.91
C ASN A 988 12.39 44.14 -33.85
N SER A 989 12.95 42.92 -33.81
CA SER A 989 14.17 42.54 -34.55
C SER A 989 13.92 41.94 -35.94
N GLY A 990 12.67 41.87 -36.39
CA GLY A 990 12.31 41.39 -37.73
C GLY A 990 12.44 39.88 -37.94
N TYR A 991 12.05 39.42 -39.14
CA TYR A 991 11.81 38.02 -39.47
C TYR A 991 13.01 37.07 -39.25
N GLN A 992 14.25 37.54 -39.37
CA GLN A 992 15.44 36.69 -39.18
C GLN A 992 15.57 36.14 -37.75
N SER A 993 14.97 36.80 -36.76
CA SER A 993 15.01 36.39 -35.34
C SER A 993 14.11 35.19 -35.01
N TRP A 994 13.15 34.83 -35.88
CA TRP A 994 12.08 33.88 -35.56
C TRP A 994 12.53 32.43 -35.47
N GLY A 995 13.49 32.00 -36.31
CA GLY A 995 14.06 30.64 -36.25
C GLY A 995 14.69 30.32 -34.88
N PRO A 996 15.64 31.14 -34.39
CA PRO A 996 16.17 31.02 -33.04
C PRO A 996 15.13 31.16 -31.94
N LEU A 997 14.11 32.00 -32.11
CA LEU A 997 13.01 32.13 -31.15
C LEU A 997 12.26 30.82 -30.95
N PHE A 998 11.86 30.11 -32.03
CA PHE A 998 11.15 28.84 -31.91
C PHE A 998 11.91 27.79 -31.10
N GLY A 999 13.24 27.71 -31.26
CA GLY A 999 14.08 26.81 -30.45
C GLY A 999 14.06 27.16 -28.96
N LYS A 1000 14.14 28.45 -28.60
CA LYS A 1000 14.06 28.92 -27.21
C LYS A 1000 12.67 28.69 -26.60
N LEU A 1001 11.62 29.02 -27.35
CA LEU A 1001 10.23 28.84 -26.93
C LEU A 1001 9.87 27.37 -26.71
N PHE A 1002 10.40 26.45 -27.52
CA PHE A 1002 10.17 25.01 -27.34
C PHE A 1002 10.61 24.52 -25.95
N PHE A 1003 11.82 24.90 -25.51
CA PHE A 1003 12.31 24.52 -24.19
C PHE A 1003 11.57 25.23 -23.05
N ALA A 1004 11.25 26.52 -23.19
CA ALA A 1004 10.46 27.24 -22.19
C ALA A 1004 9.04 26.67 -22.05
N PHE A 1005 8.41 26.30 -23.16
CA PHE A 1005 7.10 25.64 -23.19
C PHE A 1005 7.13 24.25 -22.56
N TRP A 1006 8.21 23.47 -22.77
CA TRP A 1006 8.42 22.20 -22.08
C TRP A 1006 8.40 22.38 -20.55
N VAL A 1007 9.12 23.37 -20.00
CA VAL A 1007 9.10 23.68 -18.56
C VAL A 1007 7.70 24.08 -18.09
N ILE A 1008 7.03 24.99 -18.80
CA ILE A 1008 5.69 25.48 -18.46
C ILE A 1008 4.66 24.34 -18.46
N VAL A 1009 4.72 23.41 -19.41
CA VAL A 1009 3.82 22.25 -19.49
C VAL A 1009 4.05 21.24 -18.37
N HIS A 1010 5.29 21.05 -17.90
CA HIS A 1010 5.56 20.17 -16.74
C HIS A 1010 5.12 20.80 -15.42
N LEU A 1011 5.20 22.14 -15.28
CA LEU A 1011 4.70 22.88 -14.12
C LEU A 1011 3.20 23.22 -14.20
N TYR A 1012 2.51 22.93 -15.31
CA TYR A 1012 1.09 23.25 -15.49
C TYR A 1012 0.13 22.56 -14.48
N PRO A 1013 0.34 21.30 -14.04
CA PRO A 1013 -0.45 20.71 -12.95
C PRO A 1013 -0.28 21.46 -11.62
N PHE A 1014 0.93 21.96 -11.36
CA PHE A 1014 1.22 22.78 -10.18
C PHE A 1014 0.53 24.15 -10.25
N LEU A 1015 0.56 24.82 -11.41
CA LEU A 1015 -0.21 26.06 -11.63
C LEU A 1015 -1.72 25.83 -11.41
N LYS A 1016 -2.27 24.72 -11.95
CA LYS A 1016 -3.66 24.30 -11.67
C LYS A 1016 -3.91 23.98 -10.18
N GLY A 1017 -2.89 23.58 -9.43
CA GLY A 1017 -2.94 23.43 -7.97
C GLY A 1017 -3.09 24.77 -7.27
N LEU A 1018 -2.21 25.73 -7.58
CA LEU A 1018 -2.19 27.09 -7.04
C LEU A 1018 -3.49 27.87 -7.32
N MET A 1019 -4.15 27.63 -8.46
CA MET A 1019 -5.38 28.33 -8.85
C MET A 1019 -6.65 27.89 -8.09
N GLY A 1020 -6.59 26.88 -7.21
CA GLY A 1020 -7.67 26.52 -6.29
C GLY A 1020 -8.97 25.98 -6.93
N ARG A 1021 -10.04 25.88 -6.14
CA ARG A 1021 -11.36 25.34 -6.55
C ARG A 1021 -12.29 26.44 -7.11
N GLN A 1022 -11.92 27.07 -8.23
CA GLN A 1022 -12.84 27.98 -8.95
C GLN A 1022 -13.12 27.53 -10.39
N ASN A 1023 -14.42 27.38 -10.70
CA ASN A 1023 -14.95 26.98 -12.00
C ASN A 1023 -14.62 28.01 -13.10
N ARG A 1024 -13.83 27.62 -14.12
CA ARG A 1024 -13.68 28.27 -15.45
C ARG A 1024 -13.17 29.73 -15.49
N THR A 1025 -13.71 30.63 -14.66
CA THR A 1025 -13.37 32.04 -14.53
C THR A 1025 -11.89 32.33 -14.23
N PRO A 1026 -11.15 31.62 -13.35
CA PRO A 1026 -9.75 31.98 -13.11
C PRO A 1026 -8.87 31.71 -14.35
N THR A 1027 -9.19 30.68 -15.15
CA THR A 1027 -8.54 30.46 -16.45
C THR A 1027 -8.84 31.58 -17.45
N ILE A 1028 -10.06 32.11 -17.47
CA ILE A 1028 -10.44 33.23 -18.33
C ILE A 1028 -9.70 34.51 -17.89
N VAL A 1029 -9.68 34.80 -16.59
CA VAL A 1029 -8.98 35.97 -16.02
C VAL A 1029 -7.47 35.89 -16.25
N VAL A 1030 -6.85 34.70 -16.10
CA VAL A 1030 -5.42 34.51 -16.38
C VAL A 1030 -5.11 34.64 -17.88
N VAL A 1031 -5.97 34.16 -18.78
CA VAL A 1031 -5.80 34.39 -20.23
C VAL A 1031 -5.91 35.88 -20.55
N TRP A 1032 -6.88 36.60 -19.98
CA TRP A 1032 -7.00 38.05 -20.16
C TRP A 1032 -5.83 38.83 -19.55
N SER A 1033 -5.32 38.45 -18.38
CA SER A 1033 -4.18 39.15 -17.77
C SER A 1033 -2.87 38.89 -18.52
N VAL A 1034 -2.67 37.67 -19.06
CA VAL A 1034 -1.54 37.37 -19.96
C VAL A 1034 -1.66 38.14 -21.28
N LEU A 1035 -2.86 38.23 -21.87
CA LEU A 1035 -3.10 39.04 -23.07
C LEU A 1035 -2.81 40.52 -22.79
N LEU A 1036 -3.37 41.10 -21.73
CA LEU A 1036 -3.12 42.50 -21.34
C LEU A 1036 -1.65 42.77 -21.01
N ALA A 1037 -0.96 41.85 -20.33
CA ALA A 1037 0.47 41.96 -20.06
C ALA A 1037 1.32 41.87 -21.35
N SER A 1038 0.92 41.05 -22.32
CA SER A 1038 1.58 40.99 -23.63
C SER A 1038 1.38 42.29 -24.44
N ILE A 1039 0.17 42.86 -24.43
CA ILE A 1039 -0.15 44.15 -25.05
C ILE A 1039 0.64 45.27 -24.38
N PHE A 1040 0.69 45.31 -23.04
CA PHE A 1040 1.48 46.28 -22.29
C PHE A 1040 2.99 46.15 -22.58
N SER A 1041 3.51 44.93 -22.68
CA SER A 1041 4.93 44.67 -23.01
C SER A 1041 5.29 45.07 -24.45
N LEU A 1042 4.36 44.90 -25.40
CA LEU A 1042 4.51 45.35 -26.78
C LEU A 1042 4.42 46.88 -26.90
N LEU A 1043 3.50 47.51 -26.17
CA LEU A 1043 3.40 48.97 -26.07
C LEU A 1043 4.65 49.56 -25.42
N TRP A 1044 5.13 48.98 -24.32
CA TRP A 1044 6.37 49.42 -23.66
C TRP A 1044 7.55 49.38 -24.65
N VAL A 1045 7.82 48.24 -25.30
CA VAL A 1045 8.93 48.12 -26.25
C VAL A 1045 8.76 49.01 -27.50
N ARG A 1046 7.53 49.45 -27.83
CA ARG A 1046 7.26 50.46 -28.87
C ARG A 1046 7.42 51.92 -28.41
N ILE A 1047 7.38 52.19 -27.11
CA ILE A 1047 7.40 53.54 -26.52
C ILE A 1047 8.75 53.86 -25.86
N ASP A 1048 9.47 52.84 -25.36
CA ASP A 1048 10.66 52.97 -24.53
C ASP A 1048 11.84 53.64 -25.27
N PRO A 1049 12.23 54.88 -24.87
CA PRO A 1049 13.31 55.62 -25.51
C PRO A 1049 14.71 55.10 -25.14
N PHE A 1050 14.82 54.17 -24.19
CA PHE A 1050 16.11 53.61 -23.72
C PHE A 1050 16.53 52.34 -24.46
N THR A 1051 15.66 51.74 -25.26
CA THR A 1051 16.13 50.78 -26.27
C THR A 1051 17.02 51.53 -27.28
N LYS A 1052 18.22 51.02 -27.57
CA LYS A 1052 19.07 51.62 -28.61
C LYS A 1052 18.29 51.63 -29.92
N ARG A 1053 17.92 52.83 -30.40
CA ARG A 1053 17.52 53.02 -31.81
C ARG A 1053 18.56 52.31 -32.66
N VAL A 1054 18.11 51.48 -33.60
CA VAL A 1054 19.01 50.76 -34.50
C VAL A 1054 19.85 51.80 -35.22
N THR A 1055 21.14 51.89 -34.85
CA THR A 1055 22.13 52.60 -35.63
C THR A 1055 22.26 51.82 -36.92
N GLY A 1056 21.77 52.42 -38.02
CA GLY A 1056 22.11 51.96 -39.35
C GLY A 1056 23.63 52.00 -39.58
N PRO A 1057 24.12 51.49 -40.73
CA PRO A 1057 25.52 51.68 -41.09
C PRO A 1057 25.90 53.17 -41.03
N ASP A 1058 27.15 53.47 -40.67
CA ASP A 1058 27.57 54.87 -40.59
C ASP A 1058 27.43 55.51 -41.98
N ILE A 1059 26.67 56.59 -42.05
CA ILE A 1059 26.29 57.26 -43.30
C ILE A 1059 27.54 57.84 -43.99
N LEU A 1060 28.61 58.09 -43.21
CA LEU A 1060 29.93 58.48 -43.70
C LEU A 1060 30.70 57.35 -44.42
N GLU A 1061 30.44 56.08 -44.09
CA GLU A 1061 31.10 54.92 -44.72
C GLU A 1061 30.31 54.34 -45.90
N CYS A 1062 28.98 54.26 -45.80
CA CYS A 1062 28.14 53.60 -46.82
C CYS A 1062 27.51 54.53 -47.87
N GLY A 1063 27.46 55.84 -47.61
CA GLY A 1063 26.88 56.82 -48.55
C GLY A 1063 25.35 56.79 -48.65
N ILE A 1064 24.80 57.68 -49.47
CA ILE A 1064 23.37 58.09 -49.45
C ILE A 1064 22.39 57.01 -50.00
N ASN A 1065 22.90 55.95 -50.65
CA ASN A 1065 22.09 54.93 -51.33
C ASN A 1065 22.08 53.56 -50.61
N CYS A 1066 22.32 53.51 -49.30
CA CYS A 1066 22.46 52.28 -48.51
C CYS A 1066 21.33 52.08 -47.48
#